data_AF-A0AA38M632-F1
#
_entry.id   AF-A0AA38M632-F1
#
_cell.length_a   1.000
_cell.length_b   1.000
_cell.length_c   1.000
_cell.angle_alpha   90.00
_cell.angle_beta   90.00
_cell.angle_gamma   90.00
#
_symmetry.space_group_name_H-M   'P 1'
#
loop_
_entity.id
_entity.type
_entity.pdbx_description
1 polymer ?
#
loop_
_entity_poly.entity_id
_entity_poly.type
_entity_poly.pdbx_seq_one_letter_code
_entity_poly.pdbx_strand_id
1 'polypeptide(L)'
;MATDQSMDVNDLSKLLFQCLSTSDPNFDSDSYLNEFETRKTSPKKVNFVHKDVCKFFHIFVKYTNHCKDDFVAIAFEETATENLDNGKFMTALEGYSRCVATAESKDLLALAYGNRSVCFLKLKMPRKCLEDTERALANDSTEELKEEIIEIQNDAKKTVFSQRGYYEPIPEVVHFQENPSIQSANNCVRIKVNQEFGRHVVATRDINIGEIISVEQPYACVLTTDKLSHCYYCLELCYNTIPCDHCTVALYCSDFCKVKAYATYHKYECSILASLCDLAKNNTLLLALKITLLALDDYYRAYINGLDDNDCYQSDRYKEVQRLKTATARSIRTEVLHKAIQTAIVFELLSRQTNFFNCFGEDAKRKFKELMFLHLEITSSNAVKIYEYTHNSNFSETTNFGLGVYSFFSLFTHSCCANVMKTFHGSTMVLRAINTIRRGDQCFVNRYGIRYEAFAKSVRQQLFHSYGLAECRCRACQENWKPVLGDTEEICKNLGINSMGLCDIMRNFIGMDINIAHYLLPLLIKQYKKCEEMEPVGNALTIKKLIVHCYVIFVYINGLDDNDCCQSDRYKEVQRLKTATAISIQTAIVFELLSRQTNFFDCFGEDAKRKFKELMFLHLEITSSNAVKIYEYTHNSNFSETTNYGLGVYSFFSLFTHSCCANVMKTFHGCTMVLRAVNTIRRGDQCFVNRYGIRYEAFAKSVRQQLFHSYGLAECRCRACQENWKPVLGDTEEICKNLGINSMGLCDIMRNFIGMDINIAHYLLPLLIKQYKKCEEMEPVGNALTIKKLIVHCYVIFGNKKML
;
A
#
# COMPACT_ATOMS: atom_id res chain seq x y z
N MET A 1 -9.37 -39.42 0.26
CA MET A 1 -8.72 -39.14 -1.03
C MET A 1 -9.52 -38.07 -1.77
N ALA A 2 -9.22 -36.81 -1.45
CA ALA A 2 -9.56 -35.61 -2.21
C ALA A 2 -8.53 -34.60 -1.69
N THR A 3 -7.38 -34.58 -2.35
CA THR A 3 -6.23 -33.77 -1.97
C THR A 3 -6.54 -32.31 -2.26
N ASP A 4 -6.68 -31.54 -1.20
CA ASP A 4 -6.61 -30.08 -1.20
C ASP A 4 -5.17 -29.71 -1.61
N GLN A 5 -4.96 -29.54 -2.92
CA GLN A 5 -3.88 -28.74 -3.46
C GLN A 5 -4.45 -27.33 -3.57
N SER A 6 -3.84 -26.38 -2.89
CA SER A 6 -4.01 -24.96 -3.17
C SER A 6 -3.50 -24.67 -4.59
N MET A 7 -4.34 -24.96 -5.57
CA MET A 7 -4.16 -24.56 -6.96
C MET A 7 -4.14 -23.05 -7.02
N ASP A 8 -3.11 -22.49 -7.66
CA ASP A 8 -3.04 -21.09 -8.02
C ASP A 8 -4.14 -20.80 -9.06
N VAL A 9 -5.32 -20.40 -8.57
CA VAL A 9 -6.51 -20.01 -9.35
C VAL A 9 -6.21 -18.87 -10.35
N ASN A 10 -5.04 -18.24 -10.27
CA ASN A 10 -4.65 -17.11 -11.12
C ASN A 10 -4.30 -17.48 -12.57
N ASP A 11 -4.13 -18.75 -12.91
CA ASP A 11 -3.80 -19.16 -14.28
C ASP A 11 -4.95 -19.96 -14.91
N LEU A 12 -6.01 -19.24 -15.31
CA LEU A 12 -7.19 -19.81 -15.98
C LEU A 12 -6.83 -20.66 -17.21
N SER A 13 -5.73 -20.33 -17.89
CA SER A 13 -5.17 -21.13 -18.99
C SER A 13 -4.68 -22.50 -18.51
N LYS A 14 -3.94 -22.57 -17.40
CA LYS A 14 -3.52 -23.84 -16.80
C LYS A 14 -4.72 -24.67 -16.31
N LEU A 15 -5.70 -24.03 -15.69
CA LEU A 15 -6.92 -24.70 -15.25
C LEU A 15 -7.67 -25.32 -16.45
N LEU A 16 -7.83 -24.57 -17.54
CA LEU A 16 -8.43 -25.09 -18.77
C LEU A 16 -7.64 -26.28 -19.33
N PHE A 17 -6.31 -26.18 -19.40
CA PHE A 17 -5.46 -27.27 -19.89
C PHE A 17 -5.54 -28.52 -19.01
N GLN A 18 -5.62 -28.35 -17.69
CA GLN A 18 -5.85 -29.47 -16.77
C GLN A 18 -7.20 -30.15 -17.05
N CYS A 19 -8.29 -29.38 -17.17
CA CYS A 19 -9.61 -29.92 -17.51
C CYS A 19 -9.64 -30.63 -18.88
N LEU A 20 -8.95 -30.08 -19.88
CA LEU A 20 -8.87 -30.70 -21.20
C LEU A 20 -8.06 -32.00 -21.16
N SER A 21 -6.91 -32.01 -20.47
CA SER A 21 -6.06 -33.20 -20.31
C SER A 21 -6.73 -34.34 -19.55
N THR A 22 -7.65 -34.05 -18.63
CA THR A 22 -8.41 -35.08 -17.91
C THR A 22 -9.55 -35.64 -18.77
N SER A 23 -10.07 -34.86 -19.72
CA SER A 23 -11.12 -35.28 -20.66
C SER A 23 -10.60 -35.99 -21.91
N ASP A 24 -9.40 -35.63 -22.39
CA ASP A 24 -8.74 -36.22 -23.55
C ASP A 24 -7.27 -36.53 -23.22
N PRO A 25 -6.91 -37.83 -23.11
CA PRO A 25 -5.55 -38.23 -22.77
C PRO A 25 -4.51 -37.94 -23.88
N ASN A 26 -4.96 -37.61 -25.10
CA ASN A 26 -4.08 -37.19 -26.21
C ASN A 26 -3.95 -35.66 -26.33
N PHE A 27 -4.48 -34.90 -25.36
CA PHE A 27 -4.44 -33.45 -25.40
C PHE A 27 -3.00 -32.91 -25.34
N ASP A 28 -2.62 -32.10 -26.33
CA ASP A 28 -1.36 -31.36 -26.36
C ASP A 28 -1.60 -29.84 -26.29
N SER A 29 -0.97 -29.19 -25.31
CA SER A 29 -1.13 -27.76 -25.05
C SER A 29 -0.56 -26.87 -26.14
N ASP A 30 0.55 -27.27 -26.79
CA ASP A 30 1.17 -26.48 -27.84
C ASP A 30 0.36 -26.55 -29.15
N SER A 31 -0.16 -27.72 -29.50
CA SER A 31 -1.11 -27.90 -30.61
C SER A 31 -2.37 -27.04 -30.43
N TYR A 32 -2.96 -27.03 -29.22
CA TYR A 32 -4.13 -26.19 -28.92
C TYR A 32 -3.82 -24.70 -29.07
N LEU A 33 -2.66 -24.26 -28.58
CA LEU A 33 -2.21 -22.86 -28.72
C LEU A 33 -2.00 -22.49 -30.19
N ASN A 34 -1.40 -23.37 -30.99
CA ASN A 34 -1.19 -23.14 -32.42
C ASN A 34 -2.53 -23.01 -33.15
N GLU A 35 -3.52 -23.85 -32.84
CA GLU A 35 -4.86 -23.73 -33.43
C GLU A 35 -5.55 -22.43 -33.01
N PHE A 36 -5.42 -22.03 -31.74
CA PHE A 36 -5.92 -20.76 -31.23
C PHE A 36 -5.31 -19.56 -31.96
N GLU A 37 -4.02 -19.59 -32.29
CA GLU A 37 -3.33 -18.54 -33.04
C GLU A 37 -3.81 -18.39 -34.49
N THR A 38 -4.26 -19.48 -35.13
CA THR A 38 -4.83 -19.40 -36.49
C THR A 38 -6.06 -18.50 -36.58
N ARG A 39 -6.74 -18.24 -35.45
CA ARG A 39 -7.95 -17.42 -35.40
C ARG A 39 -7.58 -15.93 -35.47
N LYS A 40 -7.74 -15.32 -36.65
CA LYS A 40 -7.33 -13.93 -36.94
C LYS A 40 -8.00 -12.84 -36.10
N THR A 41 -9.25 -13.02 -35.66
CA THR A 41 -10.05 -11.96 -35.01
C THR A 41 -10.39 -12.33 -33.57
N SER A 42 -10.42 -11.34 -32.66
CA SER A 42 -10.72 -11.54 -31.23
C SER A 42 -12.03 -12.31 -30.97
N PRO A 43 -13.16 -12.05 -31.66
CA PRO A 43 -14.38 -12.83 -31.45
C PRO A 43 -14.25 -14.32 -31.83
N LYS A 44 -13.44 -14.64 -32.86
CA LYS A 44 -13.18 -16.03 -33.27
C LYS A 44 -12.32 -16.75 -32.23
N LYS A 45 -11.33 -16.06 -31.65
CA LYS A 45 -10.52 -16.56 -30.53
C LYS A 45 -11.38 -16.87 -29.31
N VAL A 46 -12.28 -15.95 -28.94
CA VAL A 46 -13.22 -16.16 -27.83
C VAL A 46 -14.17 -17.33 -28.12
N ASN A 47 -14.75 -17.41 -29.33
CA ASN A 47 -15.67 -18.50 -29.68
C ASN A 47 -15.00 -19.88 -29.69
N PHE A 48 -13.72 -19.96 -30.04
CA PHE A 48 -12.96 -21.20 -29.98
C PHE A 48 -12.91 -21.74 -28.55
N VAL A 49 -12.50 -20.89 -27.61
CA VAL A 49 -12.34 -21.25 -26.19
C VAL A 49 -13.69 -21.37 -25.47
N HIS A 50 -14.70 -20.62 -25.90
CA HIS A 50 -16.04 -20.60 -25.28
C HIS A 50 -16.66 -22.00 -25.24
N LYS A 51 -16.49 -22.81 -26.29
CA LYS A 51 -16.99 -24.20 -26.31
C LYS A 51 -16.42 -25.04 -25.17
N ASP A 52 -15.13 -24.89 -24.88
CA ASP A 52 -14.44 -25.66 -23.85
C ASP A 52 -14.76 -25.11 -22.45
N VAL A 53 -14.80 -23.77 -22.31
CA VAL A 53 -15.25 -23.12 -21.07
C VAL A 53 -16.67 -23.52 -20.70
N CYS A 54 -17.59 -23.61 -21.66
CA CYS A 54 -18.96 -24.06 -21.41
C CYS A 54 -19.03 -25.49 -20.85
N LYS A 55 -18.17 -26.40 -21.33
CA LYS A 55 -18.13 -27.80 -20.84
C LYS A 55 -17.71 -27.87 -19.38
N PHE A 56 -16.78 -27.02 -18.96
CA PHE A 56 -16.18 -27.03 -17.61
C PHE A 56 -16.61 -25.82 -16.77
N PHE A 57 -17.72 -25.17 -17.11
CA PHE A 57 -18.12 -23.88 -16.54
C PHE A 57 -18.22 -23.89 -15.00
N HIS A 58 -18.74 -24.97 -14.43
CA HIS A 58 -18.87 -25.16 -12.97
C HIS A 58 -17.53 -25.27 -12.24
N ILE A 59 -16.43 -25.57 -12.96
CA ILE A 59 -15.07 -25.60 -12.40
C ILE A 59 -14.48 -24.19 -12.37
N PHE A 60 -14.77 -23.38 -13.38
CA PHE A 60 -14.28 -22.00 -13.48
C PHE A 60 -15.01 -21.03 -12.55
N VAL A 61 -16.32 -21.20 -12.36
CA VAL A 61 -17.12 -20.29 -11.54
C VAL A 61 -17.94 -21.08 -10.53
N LYS A 62 -17.69 -20.84 -9.25
CA LYS A 62 -18.61 -21.21 -8.18
C LYS A 62 -19.70 -20.13 -8.15
N TYR A 63 -20.90 -20.49 -8.57
CA TYR A 63 -22.02 -19.56 -8.52
C TYR A 63 -22.41 -19.32 -7.06
N THR A 64 -22.30 -18.07 -6.64
CA THR A 64 -22.60 -17.58 -5.29
C THR A 64 -23.76 -16.60 -5.42
N ASN A 65 -24.98 -17.06 -5.11
CA ASN A 65 -26.14 -16.18 -5.07
C ASN A 65 -26.16 -15.48 -3.72
N HIS A 66 -25.63 -14.26 -3.65
CA HIS A 66 -25.72 -13.42 -2.45
C HIS A 66 -27.05 -12.67 -2.46
N CYS A 67 -28.13 -13.41 -2.16
CA CYS A 67 -29.36 -12.79 -1.71
C CYS A 67 -29.13 -12.15 -0.34
N LYS A 68 -29.92 -11.11 -0.04
CA LYS A 68 -30.05 -10.61 1.32
C LYS A 68 -30.62 -11.71 2.21
N ASP A 69 -30.11 -11.79 3.43
CA ASP A 69 -30.44 -12.85 4.38
C ASP A 69 -30.35 -12.27 5.79
N ASP A 70 -31.50 -12.18 6.45
CA ASP A 70 -31.60 -11.65 7.81
C ASP A 70 -30.85 -12.51 8.84
N PHE A 71 -30.72 -13.83 8.62
CA PHE A 71 -29.97 -14.69 9.53
C PHE A 71 -28.49 -14.32 9.56
N VAL A 72 -27.92 -14.05 8.38
CA VAL A 72 -26.54 -13.58 8.24
C VAL A 72 -26.38 -12.16 8.80
N ALA A 73 -27.37 -11.29 8.57
CA ALA A 73 -27.35 -9.92 9.07
C ALA A 73 -27.37 -9.86 10.61
N ILE A 74 -28.18 -10.70 11.28
CA ILE A 74 -28.23 -10.81 12.75
C ILE A 74 -26.86 -11.21 13.31
N ALA A 75 -26.18 -12.18 12.70
CA ALA A 75 -24.84 -12.58 13.16
C ALA A 75 -23.82 -11.42 13.09
N PHE A 76 -23.92 -10.57 12.05
CA PHE A 76 -23.09 -9.35 11.96
C PHE A 76 -23.49 -8.29 12.98
N GLU A 77 -24.79 -8.15 13.27
CA GLU A 77 -25.31 -7.25 14.30
C GLU A 77 -24.77 -7.65 15.69
N GLU A 78 -24.90 -8.91 16.08
CA GLU A 78 -24.43 -9.41 17.38
C GLU A 78 -22.92 -9.18 17.56
N THR A 79 -22.14 -9.49 16.53
CA THR A 79 -20.69 -9.27 16.52
C THR A 79 -20.34 -7.78 16.58
N ALA A 80 -21.13 -6.91 15.94
CA ALA A 80 -20.91 -5.47 15.94
C ALA A 80 -21.25 -4.86 17.31
N THR A 81 -22.33 -5.31 17.94
CA THR A 81 -22.77 -4.89 19.28
C THR A 81 -21.76 -5.31 20.34
N GLU A 82 -21.22 -6.54 20.27
CA GLU A 82 -20.12 -6.95 21.14
C GLU A 82 -18.90 -6.03 20.98
N ASN A 83 -18.56 -5.62 19.76
CA ASN A 83 -17.45 -4.69 19.52
C ASN A 83 -17.75 -3.26 20.00
N LEU A 84 -19.00 -2.82 19.94
CA LEU A 84 -19.45 -1.52 20.45
C LEU A 84 -19.32 -1.45 21.97
N ASP A 85 -19.81 -2.46 22.69
CA ASP A 85 -19.71 -2.59 24.15
C ASP A 85 -18.24 -2.64 24.61
N ASN A 86 -17.41 -3.25 23.77
CA ASN A 86 -15.97 -3.38 23.95
C ASN A 86 -15.16 -2.11 23.63
N GLY A 87 -15.83 -1.00 23.27
CA GLY A 87 -15.22 0.29 22.95
C GLY A 87 -14.49 0.33 21.60
N LYS A 88 -14.70 -0.65 20.71
CA LYS A 88 -14.06 -0.72 19.40
C LYS A 88 -14.98 -0.14 18.31
N PHE A 89 -15.13 1.18 18.33
CA PHE A 89 -16.14 1.87 17.51
C PHE A 89 -15.95 1.71 15.99
N MET A 90 -14.72 1.74 15.47
CA MET A 90 -14.46 1.59 14.02
C MET A 90 -14.77 0.18 13.50
N THR A 91 -14.44 -0.87 14.26
CA THR A 91 -14.79 -2.25 13.88
C THR A 91 -16.27 -2.53 14.04
N ALA A 92 -16.91 -1.94 15.06
CA ALA A 92 -18.37 -2.02 15.22
C ALA A 92 -19.08 -1.34 14.03
N LEU A 93 -18.60 -0.18 13.59
CA LEU A 93 -19.09 0.53 12.41
C LEU A 93 -19.01 -0.31 11.13
N GLU A 94 -17.90 -1.01 10.91
CA GLU A 94 -17.76 -1.95 9.78
C GLU A 94 -18.75 -3.12 9.89
N GLY A 95 -18.90 -3.68 11.10
CA GLY A 95 -19.86 -4.76 11.38
C GLY A 95 -21.32 -4.35 11.09
N TYR A 96 -21.76 -3.21 11.59
CA TYR A 96 -23.10 -2.69 11.29
C TYR A 96 -23.26 -2.35 9.80
N SER A 97 -22.21 -1.89 9.12
CA SER A 97 -22.27 -1.66 7.68
C SER A 97 -22.44 -2.96 6.88
N ARG A 98 -21.86 -4.09 7.34
CA ARG A 98 -22.16 -5.42 6.79
C ARG A 98 -23.58 -5.85 7.06
N CYS A 99 -24.06 -5.65 8.29
CA CYS A 99 -25.45 -5.96 8.66
C CYS A 99 -26.44 -5.23 7.74
N VAL A 100 -26.26 -3.92 7.56
CA VAL A 100 -27.07 -3.11 6.63
C VAL A 100 -26.99 -3.65 5.19
N ALA A 101 -25.81 -4.10 4.74
CA ALA A 101 -25.65 -4.67 3.40
C ALA A 101 -26.38 -6.00 3.19
N THR A 102 -26.52 -6.80 4.24
CA THR A 102 -27.10 -8.15 4.18
C THR A 102 -28.57 -8.21 4.58
N ALA A 103 -29.08 -7.25 5.35
CA ALA A 103 -30.44 -7.25 5.87
C ALA A 103 -31.50 -7.10 4.76
N GLU A 104 -32.52 -7.97 4.81
CA GLU A 104 -33.71 -7.97 3.96
C GLU A 104 -34.89 -7.26 4.67
N SER A 105 -35.09 -7.53 5.97
CA SER A 105 -36.16 -6.94 6.76
C SER A 105 -35.91 -5.47 7.10
N LYS A 106 -36.96 -4.65 6.98
CA LYS A 106 -36.91 -3.22 7.32
C LYS A 106 -36.68 -2.97 8.81
N ASP A 107 -37.24 -3.82 9.68
CA ASP A 107 -37.06 -3.71 11.13
C ASP A 107 -35.58 -3.87 11.51
N LEU A 108 -34.90 -4.85 10.89
CA LEU A 108 -33.47 -5.10 11.11
C LEU A 108 -32.59 -3.98 10.52
N LEU A 109 -32.98 -3.42 9.37
CA LEU A 109 -32.34 -2.23 8.81
C LEU A 109 -32.47 -1.03 9.76
N ALA A 110 -33.65 -0.80 10.36
CA ALA A 110 -33.87 0.27 11.32
C ALA A 110 -32.95 0.12 12.54
N LEU A 111 -32.88 -1.09 13.10
CA LEU A 111 -31.98 -1.42 14.21
C LEU A 111 -30.51 -1.19 13.85
N ALA A 112 -30.07 -1.69 12.70
CA ALA A 112 -28.68 -1.57 12.27
C ALA A 112 -28.27 -0.12 12.01
N TYR A 113 -29.14 0.70 11.39
CA TYR A 113 -28.90 2.14 11.24
C TYR A 113 -28.88 2.87 12.59
N GLY A 114 -29.78 2.51 13.51
CA GLY A 114 -29.79 3.02 14.88
C GLY A 114 -28.46 2.77 15.59
N ASN A 115 -28.00 1.52 15.63
CA ASN A 115 -26.75 1.15 16.30
C ASN A 115 -25.51 1.73 15.60
N ARG A 116 -25.53 1.85 14.26
CA ARG A 116 -24.46 2.53 13.51
C ARG A 116 -24.39 4.03 13.82
N SER A 117 -25.53 4.66 14.07
CA SER A 117 -25.60 6.08 14.48
C SER A 117 -24.94 6.33 15.84
N VAL A 118 -25.03 5.37 16.77
CA VAL A 118 -24.33 5.41 18.07
C VAL A 118 -22.82 5.40 17.85
N CYS A 119 -22.31 4.56 16.95
CA CYS A 119 -20.89 4.53 16.58
C CYS A 119 -20.42 5.91 16.08
N PHE A 120 -21.21 6.57 15.22
CA PHE A 120 -20.88 7.92 14.74
C PHE A 120 -20.87 8.97 15.84
N LEU A 121 -21.80 8.89 16.80
CA LEU A 121 -21.81 9.80 17.94
C LEU A 121 -20.55 9.63 18.79
N LYS A 122 -20.14 8.38 19.09
CA LYS A 122 -18.90 8.07 19.83
C LYS A 122 -17.64 8.50 19.06
N LEU A 123 -17.64 8.38 17.74
CA LEU A 123 -16.58 8.83 16.84
C LEU A 123 -16.61 10.35 16.57
N LYS A 124 -17.49 11.12 17.24
CA LYS A 124 -17.63 12.58 17.10
C LYS A 124 -17.97 13.03 15.67
N MET A 125 -18.81 12.27 14.97
CA MET A 125 -19.31 12.56 13.62
C MET A 125 -20.82 12.86 13.62
N PRO A 126 -21.27 14.01 14.19
CA PRO A 126 -22.69 14.27 14.44
C PRO A 126 -23.53 14.34 13.15
N ARG A 127 -22.98 14.86 12.05
CA ARG A 127 -23.69 14.91 10.77
C ARG A 127 -24.04 13.51 10.23
N LYS A 128 -23.08 12.58 10.26
CA LYS A 128 -23.30 11.20 9.81
C LYS A 128 -24.25 10.44 10.74
N CYS A 129 -24.18 10.74 12.04
CA CYS A 129 -25.13 10.25 13.03
C CYS A 129 -26.57 10.68 12.67
N LEU A 130 -26.80 11.98 12.42
CA LEU A 130 -28.12 12.49 12.01
C LEU A 130 -28.65 11.81 10.74
N GLU A 131 -27.83 11.71 9.69
CA GLU A 131 -28.21 11.06 8.43
C GLU A 131 -28.63 9.58 8.64
N ASP A 132 -27.97 8.83 9.52
CA ASP A 132 -28.36 7.45 9.82
C ASP A 132 -29.59 7.33 10.71
N THR A 133 -29.77 8.23 11.69
CA THR A 133 -31.01 8.25 12.49
C THR A 133 -32.23 8.55 11.63
N GLU A 134 -32.14 9.45 10.64
CA GLU A 134 -33.22 9.72 9.69
C GLU A 134 -33.56 8.48 8.85
N ARG A 135 -32.55 7.72 8.42
CA ARG A 135 -32.73 6.45 7.70
C ARG A 135 -33.36 5.38 8.58
N ALA A 136 -32.99 5.31 9.86
CA ALA A 136 -33.58 4.38 10.80
C ALA A 136 -35.08 4.67 11.01
N LEU A 137 -35.45 5.94 11.21
CA LEU A 137 -36.85 6.38 11.37
C LEU A 137 -37.70 6.23 10.10
N ALA A 138 -37.08 6.24 8.92
CA ALA A 138 -37.77 6.02 7.65
C ALA A 138 -38.17 4.55 7.42
N ASN A 139 -37.63 3.62 8.22
CA ASN A 139 -37.96 2.19 8.15
C ASN A 139 -39.02 1.81 9.19
N ASP A 140 -39.76 0.73 8.91
CA ASP A 140 -40.72 0.15 9.85
C ASP A 140 -39.95 -0.28 11.11
N SER A 141 -40.38 0.20 12.28
CA SER A 141 -39.70 0.03 13.57
C SER A 141 -40.66 0.20 14.74
N THR A 142 -40.32 -0.42 15.88
CA THR A 142 -41.08 -0.33 17.13
C THR A 142 -41.04 1.10 17.70
N GLU A 143 -42.09 1.51 18.42
CA GLU A 143 -42.13 2.85 19.02
C GLU A 143 -41.00 3.07 20.05
N GLU A 144 -40.61 2.02 20.77
CA GLU A 144 -39.49 2.03 21.72
C GLU A 144 -38.15 2.38 21.04
N LEU A 145 -37.85 1.76 19.90
CA LEU A 145 -36.62 2.03 19.15
C LEU A 145 -36.63 3.46 18.55
N LYS A 146 -37.80 3.97 18.16
CA LYS A 146 -37.94 5.34 17.66
C LYS A 146 -37.64 6.37 18.75
N GLU A 147 -38.10 6.14 19.98
CA GLU A 147 -37.79 7.01 21.12
C GLU A 147 -36.28 7.07 21.38
N GLU A 148 -35.60 5.91 21.40
CA GLU A 148 -34.13 5.84 21.55
C GLU A 148 -33.39 6.58 20.43
N ILE A 149 -33.81 6.43 19.17
CA ILE A 149 -33.20 7.12 18.03
C ILE A 149 -33.37 8.65 18.13
N ILE A 150 -34.53 9.12 18.61
CA ILE A 150 -34.80 10.56 18.81
C ILE A 150 -33.90 11.13 19.90
N GLU A 151 -33.63 10.38 20.98
CA GLU A 151 -32.66 10.79 22.00
C GLU A 151 -31.25 10.95 21.41
N ILE A 152 -30.79 9.98 20.61
CA ILE A 152 -29.50 10.06 19.90
C ILE A 152 -29.44 11.29 18.98
N GLN A 153 -30.52 11.61 18.25
CA GLN A 153 -30.59 12.82 17.43
C GLN A 153 -30.43 14.09 18.25
N ASN A 154 -31.08 14.17 19.42
CA ASN A 154 -30.99 15.33 20.29
C ASN A 154 -29.58 15.53 20.83
N ASP A 155 -28.88 14.44 21.16
CA ASP A 155 -27.49 14.50 21.62
C ASP A 155 -26.51 14.85 20.50
N ALA A 156 -26.74 14.36 19.28
CA ALA A 156 -25.98 14.79 18.11
C ALA A 156 -26.15 16.29 17.81
N LYS A 157 -27.37 16.84 17.95
CA LYS A 157 -27.67 18.28 17.75
C LYS A 157 -27.03 19.18 18.80
N LYS A 158 -26.92 18.72 20.06
CA LYS A 158 -26.24 19.46 21.14
C LYS A 158 -24.72 19.50 20.96
N THR A 159 -24.16 18.56 20.21
CA THR A 159 -22.71 18.42 20.00
C THR A 159 -22.23 19.42 18.95
N VAL A 160 -21.83 20.62 19.38
CA VAL A 160 -21.21 21.63 18.50
C VAL A 160 -19.74 21.26 18.24
N PHE A 161 -19.39 20.93 17.01
CA PHE A 161 -18.00 20.69 16.61
C PHE A 161 -17.61 21.47 15.36
N SER A 162 -16.40 22.03 15.40
CA SER A 162 -15.74 22.58 14.21
C SER A 162 -15.40 21.44 13.26
N GLN A 163 -15.92 21.49 12.03
CA GLN A 163 -15.45 20.64 10.95
C GLN A 163 -14.02 21.06 10.62
N ARG A 164 -13.03 20.51 11.33
CA ARG A 164 -11.67 20.45 10.80
C ARG A 164 -11.68 19.36 9.74
N GLY A 165 -11.96 19.75 8.50
CA GLY A 165 -11.61 18.91 7.36
C GLY A 165 -10.10 18.75 7.37
N TYR A 166 -9.62 17.52 7.58
CA TYR A 166 -8.19 17.20 7.48
C TYR A 166 -7.73 17.04 6.02
N TYR A 167 -8.59 17.38 5.04
CA TYR A 167 -8.33 17.30 3.60
C TYR A 167 -8.79 18.59 2.89
N GLU A 168 -8.07 18.98 1.84
CA GLU A 168 -8.51 20.02 0.91
C GLU A 168 -9.66 19.48 0.03
N PRO A 169 -10.69 20.30 -0.25
CA PRO A 169 -11.68 19.96 -1.27
C PRO A 169 -11.00 19.80 -2.63
N ILE A 170 -11.66 19.12 -3.56
CA ILE A 170 -11.15 18.94 -4.92
C ILE A 170 -10.86 20.33 -5.50
N PRO A 171 -9.62 20.63 -5.91
CA PRO A 171 -9.30 21.91 -6.51
C PRO A 171 -10.12 22.10 -7.79
N GLU A 172 -10.80 23.25 -7.91
CA GLU A 172 -11.52 23.59 -9.13
C GLU A 172 -10.55 24.13 -10.18
N VAL A 173 -10.78 23.73 -11.44
CA VAL A 173 -10.16 24.38 -12.59
C VAL A 173 -10.85 25.73 -12.74
N VAL A 174 -10.11 26.83 -12.55
CA VAL A 174 -10.70 28.17 -12.65
C VAL A 174 -11.23 28.37 -14.07
N HIS A 175 -12.51 28.74 -14.25
CA HIS A 175 -13.16 28.89 -15.56
C HIS A 175 -12.36 29.69 -16.60
N PHE A 176 -11.60 30.71 -16.19
CA PHE A 176 -10.76 31.53 -17.09
C PHE A 176 -9.44 30.87 -17.53
N GLN A 177 -9.11 29.71 -16.96
CA GLN A 177 -7.90 28.93 -17.26
C GLN A 177 -8.22 27.59 -17.92
N GLU A 178 -9.49 27.29 -18.20
CA GLU A 178 -9.89 26.05 -18.88
C GLU A 178 -9.29 25.95 -20.29
N ASN A 179 -8.99 24.72 -20.68
CA ASN A 179 -8.48 24.44 -22.01
C ASN A 179 -9.63 24.27 -23.01
N PRO A 180 -9.68 25.04 -24.11
CA PRO A 180 -10.75 24.93 -25.09
C PRO A 180 -10.75 23.58 -25.83
N SER A 181 -9.61 22.87 -25.86
CA SER A 181 -9.46 21.60 -26.56
C SER A 181 -9.47 20.37 -25.64
N ILE A 182 -9.46 20.55 -24.32
CA ILE A 182 -9.36 19.46 -23.35
C ILE A 182 -10.22 19.78 -22.12
N GLN A 183 -11.35 19.09 -21.95
CA GLN A 183 -12.33 19.34 -20.89
C GLN A 183 -11.72 19.29 -19.47
N SER A 184 -10.81 18.36 -19.21
CA SER A 184 -10.27 18.08 -17.88
C SER A 184 -9.01 18.89 -17.52
N ALA A 185 -8.50 19.75 -18.42
CA ALA A 185 -7.18 20.36 -18.28
C ALA A 185 -7.22 21.89 -18.30
N ASN A 186 -6.18 22.50 -17.73
CA ASN A 186 -5.91 23.92 -17.88
C ASN A 186 -5.32 24.24 -19.27
N ASN A 187 -5.43 25.49 -19.69
CA ASN A 187 -4.91 26.05 -20.95
C ASN A 187 -3.37 26.01 -21.06
N CYS A 188 -2.69 25.49 -20.04
CA CYS A 188 -1.25 25.34 -19.95
C CYS A 188 -0.69 24.14 -20.73
N VAL A 189 -1.54 23.23 -21.23
CA VAL A 189 -1.12 22.03 -21.95
C VAL A 189 -1.84 21.82 -23.28
N ARG A 190 -1.28 21.01 -24.18
CA ARG A 190 -1.95 20.53 -25.40
C ARG A 190 -1.47 19.14 -25.78
N ILE A 191 -2.28 18.43 -26.56
CA ILE A 191 -1.92 17.12 -27.11
C ILE A 191 -1.16 17.32 -28.43
N LYS A 192 0.02 16.67 -28.57
CA LYS A 192 0.79 16.59 -29.81
C LYS A 192 1.05 15.13 -30.18
N VAL A 193 1.41 14.90 -31.44
CA VAL A 193 1.78 13.57 -31.95
C VAL A 193 3.19 13.61 -32.50
N ASN A 194 4.03 12.64 -32.14
CA ASN A 194 5.35 12.42 -32.76
C ASN A 194 5.63 10.91 -32.93
N GLN A 195 6.71 10.57 -33.64
CA GLN A 195 7.06 9.17 -33.91
C GLN A 195 7.56 8.42 -32.66
N GLU A 196 8.24 9.12 -31.74
CA GLU A 196 8.84 8.49 -30.55
C GLU A 196 7.82 8.16 -29.46
N PHE A 197 6.93 9.09 -29.11
CA PHE A 197 5.97 8.96 -28.02
C PHE A 197 4.54 8.71 -28.51
N GLY A 198 4.25 8.96 -29.79
CA GLY A 198 2.88 9.00 -30.31
C GLY A 198 2.15 10.23 -29.78
N ARG A 199 0.89 10.07 -29.36
CA ARG A 199 0.15 11.12 -28.65
C ARG A 199 0.79 11.37 -27.28
N HIS A 200 1.16 12.61 -27.00
CA HIS A 200 1.79 13.04 -25.76
C HIS A 200 1.35 14.46 -25.41
N VAL A 201 1.52 14.84 -24.15
CA VAL A 201 1.11 16.14 -23.60
C VAL A 201 2.32 17.07 -23.51
N VAL A 202 2.19 18.29 -24.04
CA VAL A 202 3.24 19.32 -24.01
C VAL A 202 2.72 20.63 -23.43
N ALA A 203 3.60 21.40 -22.80
CA ALA A 203 3.28 22.71 -22.24
C ALA A 203 3.09 23.78 -23.34
N THR A 204 2.05 24.60 -23.23
CA THR A 204 1.76 25.73 -24.13
C THR A 204 2.42 27.03 -23.68
N ARG A 205 2.67 27.16 -22.38
CA ARG A 205 3.37 28.24 -21.67
C ARG A 205 4.27 27.65 -20.59
N ASP A 206 5.08 28.48 -19.94
CA ASP A 206 5.82 28.04 -18.76
C ASP A 206 4.83 27.73 -17.62
N ILE A 207 5.02 26.58 -16.96
CA ILE A 207 4.21 26.08 -15.86
C ILE A 207 5.06 26.10 -14.60
N ASN A 208 4.61 26.83 -13.57
CA ASN A 208 5.33 26.89 -12.30
C ASN A 208 5.06 25.64 -11.44
N ILE A 209 6.02 25.34 -10.56
CA ILE A 209 5.87 24.33 -9.50
C ILE A 209 4.61 24.61 -8.67
N GLY A 210 3.78 23.58 -8.51
CA GLY A 210 2.52 23.60 -7.77
C GLY A 210 1.27 23.93 -8.60
N GLU A 211 1.42 24.43 -9.84
CA GLU A 211 0.28 24.68 -10.71
C GLU A 211 -0.47 23.37 -11.03
N ILE A 212 -1.79 23.43 -11.01
CA ILE A 212 -2.67 22.34 -11.42
C ILE A 212 -2.67 22.28 -12.94
N ILE A 213 -2.40 21.10 -13.49
CA ILE A 213 -2.41 20.84 -14.93
C ILE A 213 -3.77 20.32 -15.37
N SER A 214 -4.35 19.38 -14.61
CA SER A 214 -5.64 18.79 -14.91
C SER A 214 -6.30 18.21 -13.67
N VAL A 215 -7.64 18.20 -13.69
CA VAL A 215 -8.51 17.53 -12.73
C VAL A 215 -9.37 16.58 -13.53
N GLU A 216 -9.09 15.29 -13.45
CA GLU A 216 -9.71 14.27 -14.30
C GLU A 216 -10.49 13.26 -13.45
N GLN A 217 -11.77 13.07 -13.80
CA GLN A 217 -12.56 11.96 -13.30
C GLN A 217 -12.32 10.71 -14.16
N PRO A 218 -12.33 9.50 -13.56
CA PRO A 218 -12.16 8.28 -14.33
C PRO A 218 -13.41 8.03 -15.19
N TYR A 219 -13.20 7.58 -16.43
CA TYR A 219 -14.31 7.10 -17.27
C TYR A 219 -15.05 5.94 -16.59
N ALA A 220 -14.29 5.02 -16.01
CA ALA A 220 -14.80 3.94 -15.18
C ALA A 220 -13.80 3.62 -14.08
N CYS A 221 -14.31 3.22 -12.92
CA CYS A 221 -13.54 2.77 -11.78
C CYS A 221 -14.26 1.64 -11.04
N VAL A 222 -13.49 0.79 -10.36
CA VAL A 222 -13.97 -0.33 -9.55
C VAL A 222 -13.20 -0.39 -8.23
N LEU A 223 -13.88 -0.85 -7.18
CA LEU A 223 -13.28 -1.07 -5.87
C LEU A 223 -12.45 -2.36 -5.89
N THR A 224 -11.25 -2.35 -5.31
CA THR A 224 -10.31 -3.49 -5.37
C THR A 224 -10.34 -4.38 -4.13
N THR A 225 -11.02 -3.92 -3.09
CA THR A 225 -11.06 -4.51 -1.73
C THR A 225 -12.50 -4.54 -1.27
N ASP A 226 -12.87 -5.48 -0.39
CA ASP A 226 -14.14 -5.48 0.35
C ASP A 226 -14.18 -4.34 1.40
N LYS A 227 -13.95 -3.10 0.94
CA LYS A 227 -14.02 -1.90 1.78
C LYS A 227 -15.46 -1.39 1.76
N LEU A 228 -16.12 -1.51 2.90
CA LEU A 228 -17.50 -1.07 3.09
C LEU A 228 -17.62 0.46 3.26
N SER A 229 -16.48 1.11 3.47
CA SER A 229 -16.35 2.54 3.70
C SER A 229 -16.20 3.37 2.41
N HIS A 230 -16.30 2.75 1.24
CA HIS A 230 -16.17 3.44 -0.05
C HIS A 230 -17.39 3.20 -0.92
N CYS A 231 -17.81 4.24 -1.65
CA CYS A 231 -18.88 4.09 -2.61
C CYS A 231 -18.47 3.25 -3.82
N TYR A 232 -19.29 2.27 -4.20
CA TYR A 232 -19.09 1.41 -5.36
C TYR A 232 -19.17 2.16 -6.70
N TYR A 233 -19.86 3.32 -6.74
CA TYR A 233 -19.97 4.16 -7.93
C TYR A 233 -18.82 5.17 -8.05
N CYS A 234 -18.63 6.05 -7.04
CA CYS A 234 -17.68 7.16 -7.11
C CYS A 234 -16.38 6.93 -6.33
N LEU A 235 -16.25 5.84 -5.57
CA LEU A 235 -15.11 5.50 -4.70
C LEU A 235 -14.78 6.59 -3.67
N GLU A 236 -15.71 7.49 -3.38
CA GLU A 236 -15.57 8.45 -2.29
C GLU A 236 -15.70 7.74 -0.94
N LEU A 237 -14.90 8.16 0.03
CA LEU A 237 -14.99 7.65 1.39
C LEU A 237 -16.32 8.08 2.01
N CYS A 238 -17.15 7.10 2.32
CA CYS A 238 -18.41 7.27 3.01
C CYS A 238 -18.51 6.19 4.09
N TYR A 239 -18.64 6.60 5.35
CA TYR A 239 -18.81 5.63 6.43
C TYR A 239 -20.27 5.23 6.62
N ASN A 240 -21.20 6.08 6.19
CA ASN A 240 -22.65 5.88 6.28
C ASN A 240 -23.20 5.41 4.95
N THR A 241 -22.62 4.32 4.42
CA THR A 241 -23.01 3.74 3.13
C THR A 241 -24.43 3.18 3.13
N ILE A 242 -25.05 3.25 1.96
CA ILE A 242 -26.39 2.75 1.64
C ILE A 242 -26.24 1.53 0.72
N PRO A 243 -26.88 0.39 1.02
CA PRO A 243 -26.72 -0.82 0.25
C PRO A 243 -27.57 -0.83 -1.02
N CYS A 244 -27.16 -1.67 -1.97
CA CYS A 244 -28.04 -2.10 -3.05
C CYS A 244 -29.28 -2.81 -2.47
N ASP A 245 -30.40 -2.75 -3.21
CA ASP A 245 -31.64 -3.42 -2.78
C ASP A 245 -31.60 -4.93 -3.00
N HIS A 246 -30.74 -5.41 -3.91
CA HIS A 246 -30.74 -6.82 -4.34
C HIS A 246 -29.49 -7.61 -3.97
N CYS A 247 -28.31 -6.99 -3.96
CA CYS A 247 -27.05 -7.66 -3.64
C CYS A 247 -26.43 -7.12 -2.34
N THR A 248 -25.56 -7.92 -1.74
CA THR A 248 -24.87 -7.58 -0.49
C THR A 248 -23.50 -6.93 -0.68
N VAL A 249 -23.06 -6.76 -1.94
CA VAL A 249 -21.68 -6.34 -2.28
C VAL A 249 -21.59 -4.84 -2.56
N ALA A 250 -22.57 -4.26 -3.26
CA ALA A 250 -22.49 -2.87 -3.70
C ALA A 250 -23.08 -1.90 -2.66
N LEU A 251 -22.24 -0.99 -2.19
CA LEU A 251 -22.56 0.06 -1.21
C LEU A 251 -22.37 1.45 -1.82
N TYR A 252 -23.19 2.43 -1.48
CA TYR A 252 -23.23 3.75 -2.11
C TYR A 252 -23.18 4.88 -1.07
N CYS A 253 -22.61 6.03 -1.44
CA CYS A 253 -22.60 7.21 -0.56
C CYS A 253 -23.93 7.97 -0.54
N SER A 254 -24.76 7.82 -1.57
CA SER A 254 -26.04 8.53 -1.72
C SER A 254 -27.00 7.74 -2.62
N ASP A 255 -28.30 8.03 -2.50
CA ASP A 255 -29.34 7.50 -3.40
C ASP A 255 -29.09 7.89 -4.86
N PHE A 256 -28.52 9.07 -5.10
CA PHE A 256 -28.10 9.47 -6.44
C PHE A 256 -27.08 8.50 -7.03
N CYS A 257 -26.01 8.16 -6.28
CA CYS A 257 -25.01 7.19 -6.73
C CYS A 257 -25.60 5.79 -6.92
N LYS A 258 -26.50 5.36 -6.03
CA LYS A 258 -27.20 4.08 -6.13
C LYS A 258 -28.05 3.98 -7.40
N VAL A 259 -28.93 4.95 -7.63
CA VAL A 259 -29.82 5.01 -8.80
C VAL A 259 -29.02 5.13 -10.09
N LYS A 260 -27.99 6.00 -10.12
CA LYS A 260 -27.16 6.19 -11.31
C LYS A 260 -26.35 4.95 -11.66
N ALA A 261 -25.79 4.25 -10.66
CA ALA A 261 -25.08 3.00 -10.89
C ALA A 261 -26.03 1.91 -11.42
N TYR A 262 -27.21 1.76 -10.81
CA TYR A 262 -28.21 0.77 -11.24
C TYR A 262 -28.68 1.01 -12.66
N ALA A 263 -29.01 2.26 -13.01
CA ALA A 263 -29.48 2.62 -14.35
C ALA A 263 -28.46 2.34 -15.46
N THR A 264 -27.17 2.52 -15.16
CA THR A 264 -26.09 2.49 -16.17
C THR A 264 -25.50 1.09 -16.36
N TYR A 265 -24.98 0.46 -15.30
CA TYR A 265 -24.27 -0.82 -15.43
C TYR A 265 -24.67 -1.85 -14.36
N HIS A 266 -25.00 -1.42 -13.14
CA HIS A 266 -25.13 -2.32 -12.01
C HIS A 266 -26.34 -3.26 -12.15
N LYS A 267 -27.42 -2.87 -12.83
CA LYS A 267 -28.57 -3.76 -13.12
C LYS A 267 -28.18 -5.06 -13.83
N TYR A 268 -27.10 -5.05 -14.61
CA TYR A 268 -26.64 -6.22 -15.36
C TYR A 268 -25.59 -7.04 -14.60
N GLU A 269 -24.81 -6.43 -13.71
CA GLU A 269 -23.80 -7.15 -12.94
C GLU A 269 -24.32 -7.61 -11.57
N CYS A 270 -25.42 -7.02 -11.06
CA CYS A 270 -25.89 -7.21 -9.68
C CYS A 270 -26.04 -8.68 -9.27
N SER A 271 -26.61 -9.53 -10.13
CA SER A 271 -26.80 -10.97 -9.85
C SER A 271 -25.53 -11.80 -9.95
N ILE A 272 -24.51 -11.31 -10.65
CA ILE A 272 -23.25 -12.03 -10.90
C ILE A 272 -22.06 -11.41 -10.16
N LEU A 273 -22.23 -10.26 -9.51
CA LEU A 273 -21.14 -9.45 -8.95
C LEU A 273 -20.32 -10.22 -7.93
N ALA A 274 -20.96 -10.99 -7.05
CA ALA A 274 -20.23 -11.77 -6.05
C ALA A 274 -19.35 -12.86 -6.69
N SER A 275 -19.89 -13.62 -7.65
CA SER A 275 -19.13 -14.62 -8.38
C SER A 275 -18.01 -13.98 -9.23
N LEU A 276 -18.23 -12.77 -9.74
CA LEU A 276 -17.20 -12.00 -10.41
C LEU A 276 -16.11 -11.53 -9.44
N CYS A 277 -16.44 -11.11 -8.22
CA CYS A 277 -15.45 -10.76 -7.20
C CYS A 277 -14.56 -11.96 -6.83
N ASP A 278 -15.14 -13.15 -6.72
CA ASP A 278 -14.39 -14.40 -6.46
C ASP A 278 -13.44 -14.75 -7.61
N LEU A 279 -13.90 -14.59 -8.85
CA LEU A 279 -13.13 -14.84 -10.08
C LEU A 279 -12.05 -13.76 -10.30
N ALA A 280 -12.39 -12.50 -10.02
CA ALA A 280 -11.59 -11.32 -10.30
C ALA A 280 -10.72 -10.89 -9.12
N LYS A 281 -9.92 -11.82 -8.56
CA LYS A 281 -8.84 -11.45 -7.62
C LYS A 281 -7.92 -10.36 -8.20
N ASN A 282 -7.82 -10.29 -9.53
CA ASN A 282 -7.32 -9.14 -10.28
C ASN A 282 -8.50 -8.29 -10.77
N ASN A 283 -8.70 -7.12 -10.14
CA ASN A 283 -9.80 -6.18 -10.40
C ASN A 283 -9.86 -5.58 -11.83
N THR A 284 -8.93 -5.96 -12.72
CA THR A 284 -8.92 -5.58 -14.13
C THR A 284 -10.10 -6.17 -14.90
N LEU A 285 -10.58 -7.37 -14.52
CA LEU A 285 -11.74 -8.01 -15.15
C LEU A 285 -13.03 -7.22 -14.87
N LEU A 286 -13.25 -6.85 -13.60
CA LEU A 286 -14.40 -6.03 -13.19
C LEU A 286 -14.39 -4.68 -13.91
N LEU A 287 -13.23 -4.04 -13.99
CA LEU A 287 -13.08 -2.76 -14.70
C LEU A 287 -13.37 -2.89 -16.19
N ALA A 288 -12.86 -3.95 -16.84
CA ALA A 288 -13.11 -4.20 -18.25
C ALA A 288 -14.59 -4.48 -18.54
N LEU A 289 -15.27 -5.25 -17.67
CA LEU A 289 -16.70 -5.48 -17.78
C LEU A 289 -17.48 -4.18 -17.66
N LYS A 290 -17.21 -3.38 -16.62
CA LYS A 290 -17.87 -2.08 -16.41
C LYS A 290 -17.71 -1.15 -17.61
N ILE A 291 -16.51 -1.04 -18.18
CA ILE A 291 -16.26 -0.26 -19.41
C ILE A 291 -17.08 -0.82 -20.57
N THR A 292 -17.15 -2.15 -20.72
CA THR A 292 -17.92 -2.80 -21.79
C THR A 292 -19.42 -2.52 -21.70
N LEU A 293 -19.98 -2.57 -20.48
CA LEU A 293 -21.39 -2.29 -20.24
C LEU A 293 -21.72 -0.82 -20.55
N LEU A 294 -20.88 0.12 -20.09
CA LEU A 294 -21.03 1.55 -20.40
C LEU A 294 -20.89 1.83 -21.90
N ALA A 295 -19.87 1.24 -22.54
CA ALA A 295 -19.61 1.44 -23.96
C ALA A 295 -20.72 0.93 -24.87
N LEU A 296 -21.40 -0.15 -24.50
CA LEU A 296 -22.53 -0.68 -25.26
C LEU A 296 -23.75 0.22 -25.15
N ASP A 297 -24.05 0.73 -23.95
CA ASP A 297 -25.12 1.72 -23.75
C ASP A 297 -24.85 2.98 -24.58
N ASP A 298 -23.62 3.51 -24.54
CA ASP A 298 -23.20 4.66 -25.33
C ASP A 298 -23.25 4.38 -26.84
N TYR A 299 -22.80 3.21 -27.29
CA TYR A 299 -22.82 2.83 -28.71
C TYR A 299 -24.25 2.78 -29.26
N TYR A 300 -25.18 2.16 -28.54
CA TYR A 300 -26.58 2.10 -28.97
C TYR A 300 -27.26 3.46 -28.89
N ARG A 301 -26.94 4.30 -27.89
CA ARG A 301 -27.41 5.70 -27.84
C ARG A 301 -26.86 6.55 -28.98
N ALA A 302 -25.58 6.42 -29.30
CA ALA A 302 -24.93 7.14 -30.40
C ALA A 302 -25.40 6.67 -31.78
N TYR A 303 -25.75 5.39 -31.94
CA TYR A 303 -26.39 4.86 -33.15
C TYR A 303 -27.76 5.50 -33.40
N ILE A 304 -28.50 5.82 -32.33
CA ILE A 304 -29.85 6.41 -32.41
C ILE A 304 -29.79 7.94 -32.59
N ASN A 305 -28.87 8.63 -31.89
CA ASN A 305 -28.86 10.10 -31.80
C ASN A 305 -27.81 10.79 -32.69
N GLY A 306 -26.93 10.04 -33.37
CA GLY A 306 -25.78 10.59 -34.08
C GLY A 306 -24.62 10.94 -33.15
N LEU A 307 -23.39 10.95 -33.68
CA LEU A 307 -22.19 11.30 -32.93
C LEU A 307 -22.03 12.83 -32.87
N ASP A 308 -22.01 13.38 -31.66
CA ASP A 308 -21.60 14.77 -31.45
C ASP A 308 -20.08 14.85 -31.68
N ASP A 309 -19.66 15.30 -32.86
CA ASP A 309 -18.24 15.36 -33.26
C ASP A 309 -17.67 16.75 -32.95
N ASN A 310 -17.64 17.08 -31.66
CA ASN A 310 -16.90 18.25 -31.19
C ASN A 310 -15.38 17.93 -31.17
N ASP A 311 -14.54 18.91 -31.51
CA ASP A 311 -13.08 18.80 -31.56
C ASP A 311 -12.41 18.74 -30.17
N CYS A 312 -13.19 18.89 -29.08
CA CYS A 312 -12.70 18.87 -27.71
C CYS A 312 -12.44 17.44 -27.20
N TYR A 313 -11.28 17.21 -26.58
CA TYR A 313 -10.95 15.97 -25.89
C TYR A 313 -11.73 15.85 -24.58
N GLN A 314 -12.54 14.80 -24.47
CA GLN A 314 -13.47 14.56 -23.38
C GLN A 314 -13.12 13.27 -22.64
N SER A 315 -12.84 13.36 -21.34
CA SER A 315 -12.44 12.18 -20.56
C SER A 315 -13.59 11.24 -20.24
N ASP A 316 -14.82 11.76 -20.26
CA ASP A 316 -16.08 11.06 -20.03
C ASP A 316 -16.62 10.32 -21.27
N ARG A 317 -15.98 10.47 -22.44
CA ARG A 317 -16.43 9.89 -23.71
C ARG A 317 -15.70 8.58 -24.04
N TYR A 318 -16.47 7.60 -24.51
CA TYR A 318 -15.93 6.28 -24.87
C TYR A 318 -14.93 6.29 -26.04
N LYS A 319 -15.08 7.22 -26.99
CA LYS A 319 -14.20 7.37 -28.18
C LYS A 319 -12.74 7.51 -27.78
N GLU A 320 -12.45 8.23 -26.71
CA GLU A 320 -11.11 8.49 -26.17
C GLU A 320 -10.53 7.24 -25.51
N VAL A 321 -11.36 6.49 -24.79
CA VAL A 321 -11.00 5.19 -24.17
C VAL A 321 -10.69 4.14 -25.23
N GLN A 322 -11.55 4.01 -26.25
CA GLN A 322 -11.36 3.05 -27.34
C GLN A 322 -10.06 3.29 -28.10
N ARG A 323 -9.64 4.56 -28.22
CA ARG A 323 -8.40 4.95 -28.91
C ARG A 323 -7.15 4.72 -28.07
N LEU A 324 -7.23 4.30 -26.80
CA LEU A 324 -6.05 4.09 -25.97
C LEU A 324 -5.13 3.01 -26.56
N LYS A 325 -3.81 3.18 -26.42
CA LYS A 325 -2.84 2.21 -26.94
C LYS A 325 -2.93 0.92 -26.12
N THR A 326 -3.03 -0.22 -26.80
CA THR A 326 -2.89 -1.55 -26.19
C THR A 326 -1.47 -2.07 -26.43
N ALA A 327 -0.93 -2.86 -25.50
CA ALA A 327 0.40 -3.48 -25.64
C ALA A 327 0.42 -4.71 -26.56
N THR A 328 -0.41 -4.71 -27.62
CA THR A 328 -0.66 -5.86 -28.51
C THR A 328 0.60 -6.41 -29.19
N ALA A 329 1.63 -5.60 -29.41
CA ALA A 329 2.85 -6.01 -30.10
C ALA A 329 3.80 -6.92 -29.29
N ARG A 330 3.57 -7.10 -27.97
CA ARG A 330 4.45 -7.88 -27.08
C ARG A 330 3.76 -8.91 -26.19
N SER A 331 2.44 -9.09 -26.31
CA SER A 331 1.72 -10.05 -25.47
C SER A 331 2.13 -11.49 -25.78
N ILE A 332 2.39 -12.25 -24.71
CA ILE A 332 2.71 -13.67 -24.78
C ILE A 332 1.44 -14.43 -25.20
N ARG A 333 1.58 -15.46 -26.04
CA ARG A 333 0.50 -16.39 -26.48
C ARG A 333 -0.49 -16.77 -25.37
N THR A 334 0.03 -17.09 -24.19
CA THR A 334 -0.73 -17.48 -23.00
C THR A 334 -1.56 -16.33 -22.41
N GLU A 335 -1.08 -15.09 -22.45
CA GLU A 335 -1.80 -13.91 -21.96
C GLU A 335 -3.03 -13.60 -22.83
N VAL A 336 -2.88 -13.75 -24.15
CA VAL A 336 -3.97 -13.60 -25.12
C VAL A 336 -5.03 -14.68 -24.91
N LEU A 337 -4.62 -15.92 -24.66
CA LEU A 337 -5.52 -17.02 -24.30
C LEU A 337 -6.26 -16.73 -22.99
N HIS A 338 -5.55 -16.28 -21.96
CA HIS A 338 -6.14 -15.94 -20.66
C HIS A 338 -7.26 -14.89 -20.79
N LYS A 339 -7.03 -13.81 -21.57
CA LYS A 339 -8.04 -12.79 -21.86
C LYS A 339 -9.24 -13.35 -22.64
N ALA A 340 -9.01 -14.29 -23.56
CA ALA A 340 -10.09 -14.97 -24.28
C ALA A 340 -10.95 -15.84 -23.35
N ILE A 341 -10.33 -16.57 -22.41
CA ILE A 341 -11.03 -17.35 -21.38
C ILE A 341 -11.86 -16.43 -20.49
N GLN A 342 -11.28 -15.34 -19.97
CA GLN A 342 -12.00 -14.36 -19.16
C GLN A 342 -13.23 -13.79 -19.89
N THR A 343 -13.06 -13.42 -21.16
CA THR A 343 -14.16 -12.93 -22.00
C THR A 343 -15.25 -13.98 -22.18
N ALA A 344 -14.87 -15.25 -22.40
CA ALA A 344 -15.82 -16.35 -22.56
C ALA A 344 -16.60 -16.64 -21.27
N ILE A 345 -15.94 -16.63 -20.10
CA ILE A 345 -16.57 -16.83 -18.80
C ILE A 345 -17.60 -15.73 -18.53
N VAL A 346 -17.21 -14.46 -18.70
CA VAL A 346 -18.11 -13.32 -18.46
C VAL A 346 -19.28 -13.33 -19.44
N PHE A 347 -19.03 -13.65 -20.72
CA PHE A 347 -20.10 -13.80 -21.71
C PHE A 347 -21.12 -14.88 -21.32
N GLU A 348 -20.64 -16.02 -20.83
CA GLU A 348 -21.51 -17.12 -20.39
C GLU A 348 -22.29 -16.77 -19.12
N LEU A 349 -21.65 -16.10 -18.14
CA LEU A 349 -22.32 -15.61 -16.93
C LEU A 349 -23.47 -14.67 -17.26
N LEU A 350 -23.21 -13.66 -18.10
CA LEU A 350 -24.23 -12.71 -18.53
C LEU A 350 -25.35 -13.42 -19.32
N SER A 351 -25.01 -14.38 -20.17
CA SER A 351 -26.00 -15.08 -21.00
C SER A 351 -26.94 -15.99 -20.19
N ARG A 352 -26.44 -16.62 -19.12
CA ARG A 352 -27.22 -17.53 -18.27
C ARG A 352 -28.01 -16.81 -17.18
N GLN A 353 -27.42 -15.80 -16.56
CA GLN A 353 -27.92 -15.22 -15.31
C GLN A 353 -28.58 -13.85 -15.49
N THR A 354 -28.55 -13.28 -16.69
CA THR A 354 -29.07 -11.93 -16.94
C THR A 354 -29.83 -11.87 -18.25
N ASN A 355 -30.77 -10.93 -18.34
CA ASN A 355 -31.48 -10.64 -19.58
C ASN A 355 -30.72 -9.67 -20.49
N PHE A 356 -29.42 -9.44 -20.26
CA PHE A 356 -28.63 -8.44 -20.98
C PHE A 356 -28.73 -8.61 -22.49
N PHE A 357 -28.45 -9.81 -23.02
CA PHE A 357 -28.51 -10.09 -24.45
C PHE A 357 -29.92 -10.28 -25.00
N ASN A 358 -30.96 -10.34 -24.17
CA ASN A 358 -32.34 -10.37 -24.65
C ASN A 358 -32.79 -8.98 -25.12
N CYS A 359 -32.20 -7.93 -24.54
CA CYS A 359 -32.46 -6.54 -24.91
C CYS A 359 -31.73 -6.09 -26.18
N PHE A 360 -30.72 -6.84 -26.63
CA PHE A 360 -29.88 -6.46 -27.77
C PHE A 360 -29.74 -7.64 -28.73
N GLY A 361 -30.05 -7.46 -30.03
CA GLY A 361 -30.05 -8.54 -31.02
C GLY A 361 -28.72 -9.30 -31.20
N GLU A 362 -28.67 -10.30 -32.08
CA GLU A 362 -27.50 -11.19 -32.26
C GLU A 362 -26.16 -10.46 -32.52
N ASP A 363 -26.18 -9.29 -33.15
CA ASP A 363 -25.00 -8.45 -33.34
C ASP A 363 -24.35 -7.99 -32.02
N ALA A 364 -25.14 -7.84 -30.95
CA ALA A 364 -24.68 -7.44 -29.63
C ALA A 364 -23.76 -8.50 -29.00
N LYS A 365 -24.06 -9.78 -29.20
CA LYS A 365 -23.24 -10.89 -28.68
C LYS A 365 -21.85 -10.88 -29.30
N ARG A 366 -21.78 -10.68 -30.62
CA ARG A 366 -20.51 -10.56 -31.34
C ARG A 366 -19.74 -9.32 -30.90
N LYS A 367 -20.42 -8.17 -30.80
CA LYS A 367 -19.78 -6.90 -30.42
C LYS A 367 -19.30 -6.91 -28.97
N PHE A 368 -20.06 -7.50 -28.05
CA PHE A 368 -19.66 -7.69 -26.67
C PHE A 368 -18.34 -8.45 -26.57
N LYS A 369 -18.19 -9.58 -27.27
CA LYS A 369 -16.94 -10.37 -27.27
C LYS A 369 -15.75 -9.57 -27.80
N GLU A 370 -15.97 -8.75 -28.82
CA GLU A 370 -14.94 -7.86 -29.38
C GLU A 370 -14.52 -6.77 -28.39
N LEU A 371 -15.51 -6.07 -27.82
CA LEU A 371 -15.29 -4.95 -26.90
C LEU A 371 -14.71 -5.43 -25.57
N MET A 372 -15.23 -6.50 -24.98
CA MET A 372 -14.73 -7.05 -23.72
C MET A 372 -13.26 -7.46 -23.84
N PHE A 373 -12.89 -8.11 -24.94
CA PHE A 373 -11.50 -8.47 -25.20
C PHE A 373 -10.61 -7.24 -25.33
N LEU A 374 -11.06 -6.22 -26.09
CA LEU A 374 -10.36 -4.94 -26.23
C LEU A 374 -10.20 -4.23 -24.88
N HIS A 375 -11.25 -4.20 -24.06
CA HIS A 375 -11.21 -3.55 -22.75
C HIS A 375 -10.28 -4.26 -21.78
N LEU A 376 -10.16 -5.60 -21.83
CA LEU A 376 -9.14 -6.32 -21.08
C LEU A 376 -7.72 -5.89 -21.50
N GLU A 377 -7.46 -5.69 -22.79
CA GLU A 377 -6.16 -5.18 -23.25
C GLU A 377 -5.90 -3.73 -22.82
N ILE A 378 -6.93 -2.89 -22.89
CA ILE A 378 -6.87 -1.49 -22.46
C ILE A 378 -6.61 -1.42 -20.95
N THR A 379 -7.33 -2.17 -20.12
CA THR A 379 -7.17 -2.13 -18.66
C THR A 379 -5.83 -2.71 -18.23
N SER A 380 -5.34 -3.80 -18.84
CA SER A 380 -3.99 -4.31 -18.56
C SER A 380 -2.89 -3.26 -18.81
N SER A 381 -3.07 -2.42 -19.83
CA SER A 381 -2.05 -1.45 -20.24
C SER A 381 -2.24 -0.06 -19.63
N ASN A 382 -3.47 0.33 -19.29
CA ASN A 382 -3.84 1.72 -18.97
C ASN A 382 -4.59 1.92 -17.65
N ALA A 383 -4.99 0.86 -16.95
CA ALA A 383 -5.62 1.02 -15.66
C ALA A 383 -4.66 1.61 -14.63
N VAL A 384 -5.16 2.54 -13.82
CA VAL A 384 -4.42 3.24 -12.78
C VAL A 384 -4.96 2.81 -11.43
N LYS A 385 -4.06 2.39 -10.53
CA LYS A 385 -4.39 2.09 -9.14
C LYS A 385 -4.68 3.39 -8.39
N ILE A 386 -5.84 3.43 -7.75
CA ILE A 386 -6.30 4.52 -6.88
C ILE A 386 -5.91 4.13 -5.46
N TYR A 387 -5.20 5.03 -4.79
CA TYR A 387 -4.64 4.80 -3.47
C TYR A 387 -4.95 5.93 -2.51
N GLU A 388 -5.06 5.56 -1.25
CA GLU A 388 -5.24 6.45 -0.10
C GLU A 388 -3.98 6.40 0.76
N TYR A 389 -3.68 7.52 1.40
CA TYR A 389 -2.61 7.60 2.40
C TYR A 389 -3.19 7.29 3.78
N THR A 390 -2.63 6.29 4.45
CA THR A 390 -2.97 5.90 5.83
C THR A 390 -1.77 6.12 6.74
N HIS A 391 -1.98 6.70 7.92
CA HIS A 391 -0.92 6.87 8.91
C HIS A 391 -0.81 5.62 9.78
N ASN A 392 0.30 4.90 9.65
CA ASN A 392 0.76 3.97 10.68
C ASN A 392 1.91 4.65 11.43
N SER A 393 2.01 4.38 12.74
CA SER A 393 2.79 5.09 13.77
C SER A 393 4.27 5.44 13.52
N ASN A 394 4.84 5.16 12.34
CA ASN A 394 6.13 5.68 11.88
C ASN A 394 6.25 6.02 10.38
N PHE A 395 5.26 5.70 9.52
CA PHE A 395 5.33 5.91 8.06
C PHE A 395 3.94 6.10 7.41
N SER A 396 3.86 6.95 6.38
CA SER A 396 2.69 7.02 5.49
C SER A 396 2.66 5.79 4.58
N GLU A 397 1.74 4.85 4.83
CA GLU A 397 1.50 3.73 3.94
C GLU A 397 0.43 4.10 2.91
N THR A 398 0.66 3.74 1.63
CA THR A 398 -0.36 3.88 0.58
C THR A 398 -1.16 2.60 0.49
N THR A 399 -2.46 2.66 0.78
CA THR A 399 -3.36 1.52 0.58
C THR A 399 -4.08 1.67 -0.76
N ASN A 400 -3.90 0.71 -1.66
CA ASN A 400 -4.66 0.67 -2.91
C ASN A 400 -6.06 0.15 -2.61
N PHE A 401 -7.09 0.90 -2.99
CA PHE A 401 -8.49 0.53 -2.74
C PHE A 401 -9.37 0.58 -4.00
N GLY A 402 -8.85 1.12 -5.10
CA GLY A 402 -9.58 1.16 -6.37
C GLY A 402 -8.69 1.03 -7.59
N LEU A 403 -9.33 0.79 -8.73
CA LEU A 403 -8.72 0.76 -10.05
C LEU A 403 -9.59 1.56 -11.02
N GLY A 404 -9.01 2.47 -11.79
CA GLY A 404 -9.76 3.30 -12.75
C GLY A 404 -9.04 3.50 -14.08
N VAL A 405 -9.80 3.83 -15.12
CA VAL A 405 -9.27 4.26 -16.42
C VAL A 405 -9.45 5.76 -16.57
N TYR A 406 -8.34 6.45 -16.82
CA TYR A 406 -8.23 7.89 -17.02
C TYR A 406 -7.67 8.11 -18.42
N SER A 407 -8.50 8.54 -19.35
CA SER A 407 -8.16 8.59 -20.78
C SER A 407 -7.13 9.68 -21.06
N PHE A 408 -7.25 10.85 -20.42
CA PHE A 408 -6.30 11.95 -20.55
C PHE A 408 -4.98 11.64 -19.85
N PHE A 409 -5.00 11.15 -18.61
CA PHE A 409 -3.79 10.71 -17.90
C PHE A 409 -3.00 9.63 -18.66
N SER A 410 -3.69 8.76 -19.40
CA SER A 410 -3.04 7.72 -20.20
C SER A 410 -2.19 8.25 -21.36
N LEU A 411 -2.33 9.54 -21.72
CA LEU A 411 -1.48 10.22 -22.70
C LEU A 411 -0.13 10.69 -22.12
N PHE A 412 0.01 10.74 -20.79
CA PHE A 412 1.27 11.12 -20.16
C PHE A 412 2.25 9.96 -20.18
N THR A 413 3.47 10.25 -20.63
CA THR A 413 4.54 9.26 -20.72
C THR A 413 5.24 9.06 -19.38
N HIS A 414 5.78 7.86 -19.17
CA HIS A 414 6.55 7.58 -17.96
C HIS A 414 7.92 8.27 -17.99
N SER A 415 8.31 8.85 -16.86
CA SER A 415 9.70 9.19 -16.53
C SER A 415 10.03 8.75 -15.11
N CYS A 416 11.25 8.24 -14.89
CA CYS A 416 11.72 7.94 -13.53
C CYS A 416 11.95 9.23 -12.73
N CYS A 417 12.24 10.34 -13.39
CA CYS A 417 12.31 11.72 -12.86
C CYS A 417 11.15 12.54 -13.46
N ALA A 418 9.94 12.30 -12.98
CA ALA A 418 8.75 12.99 -13.46
C ALA A 418 8.77 14.49 -13.09
N ASN A 419 8.19 15.33 -13.95
CA ASN A 419 7.94 16.75 -13.69
C ASN A 419 6.49 17.03 -13.27
N VAL A 420 5.61 16.01 -13.34
CA VAL A 420 4.22 16.06 -12.90
C VAL A 420 3.94 14.94 -11.90
N MET A 421 3.30 15.29 -10.77
CA MET A 421 2.78 14.31 -9.79
C MET A 421 1.26 14.17 -9.92
N LYS A 422 0.75 13.01 -9.47
CA LYS A 422 -0.68 12.71 -9.38
C LYS A 422 -1.08 12.52 -7.92
N THR A 423 -2.20 13.08 -7.52
CA THR A 423 -2.89 12.81 -6.24
C THR A 423 -4.33 12.40 -6.50
N PHE A 424 -4.95 11.68 -5.57
CA PHE A 424 -6.32 11.16 -5.71
C PHE A 424 -7.22 11.72 -4.63
N HIS A 425 -8.20 12.55 -5.01
CA HIS A 425 -9.27 12.99 -4.12
C HIS A 425 -10.48 12.07 -4.38
N GLY A 426 -10.61 11.01 -3.57
CA GLY A 426 -11.53 9.90 -3.86
C GLY A 426 -11.13 9.21 -5.16
N SER A 427 -12.03 9.22 -6.16
CA SER A 427 -11.71 8.79 -7.52
C SER A 427 -11.16 9.88 -8.43
N THR A 428 -11.21 11.15 -8.06
CA THR A 428 -10.76 12.23 -8.96
C THR A 428 -9.24 12.37 -8.91
N MET A 429 -8.60 12.33 -10.08
CA MET A 429 -7.15 12.50 -10.20
C MET A 429 -6.80 13.97 -10.41
N VAL A 430 -5.90 14.50 -9.59
CA VAL A 430 -5.36 15.84 -9.75
C VAL A 430 -3.89 15.74 -10.16
N LEU A 431 -3.54 16.36 -11.29
CA LEU A 431 -2.17 16.46 -11.79
C LEU A 431 -1.57 17.82 -11.43
N ARG A 432 -0.42 17.83 -10.76
CA ARG A 432 0.30 19.05 -10.36
C ARG A 432 1.73 19.04 -10.85
N ALA A 433 2.24 20.19 -11.26
CA ALA A 433 3.64 20.35 -11.61
C ALA A 433 4.52 20.27 -10.35
N ILE A 434 5.56 19.44 -10.37
CA ILE A 434 6.59 19.36 -9.31
C ILE A 434 7.93 19.95 -9.73
N ASN A 435 8.04 20.36 -10.99
CA ASN A 435 9.17 21.05 -11.60
C ASN A 435 8.65 22.20 -12.46
N THR A 436 9.50 23.16 -12.76
CA THR A 436 9.21 24.19 -13.76
C THR A 436 9.23 23.53 -15.14
N ILE A 437 8.10 23.57 -15.85
CA ILE A 437 7.97 23.01 -17.20
C ILE A 437 7.99 24.17 -18.19
N ARG A 438 9.01 24.24 -19.05
CA ARG A 438 9.12 25.33 -20.01
C ARG A 438 8.15 25.13 -21.17
N ARG A 439 7.77 26.24 -21.81
CA ARG A 439 6.93 26.23 -23.01
C ARG A 439 7.52 25.31 -24.07
N GLY A 440 6.73 24.34 -24.52
CA GLY A 440 7.11 23.36 -25.54
C GLY A 440 7.65 22.05 -24.98
N ASP A 441 8.02 21.99 -23.70
CA ASP A 441 8.49 20.77 -23.05
C ASP A 441 7.35 19.77 -22.82
N GLN A 442 7.71 18.49 -22.75
CA GLN A 442 6.78 17.39 -22.52
C GLN A 442 6.49 17.21 -21.02
N CYS A 443 5.24 16.94 -20.70
CA CYS A 443 4.81 16.59 -19.35
C CYS A 443 4.97 15.07 -19.12
N PHE A 444 5.79 14.70 -18.15
CA PHE A 444 6.08 13.33 -17.75
C PHE A 444 5.54 13.02 -16.35
N VAL A 445 4.96 11.83 -16.21
CA VAL A 445 4.41 11.33 -14.93
C VAL A 445 5.15 10.08 -14.48
N ASN A 446 5.10 9.78 -13.18
CA ASN A 446 5.45 8.44 -12.73
C ASN A 446 4.25 7.50 -12.80
N ARG A 447 4.16 6.77 -13.92
CA ARG A 447 3.07 5.84 -14.17
C ARG A 447 3.13 4.57 -13.31
N TYR A 448 4.31 3.97 -13.20
CA TYR A 448 4.52 2.62 -12.65
C TYR A 448 5.01 2.60 -11.19
N GLY A 449 5.16 3.76 -10.54
CA GLY A 449 5.73 3.87 -9.20
C GLY A 449 7.25 3.63 -9.14
N ILE A 450 7.89 3.45 -10.30
CA ILE A 450 9.34 3.23 -10.42
C ILE A 450 10.04 4.59 -10.39
N ARG A 451 10.62 4.93 -9.23
CA ARG A 451 11.26 6.22 -8.94
C ARG A 451 12.78 6.09 -8.89
N TYR A 452 13.52 7.10 -9.36
CA TYR A 452 14.97 7.09 -9.21
C TYR A 452 15.41 7.27 -7.75
N GLU A 453 14.55 7.91 -6.94
CA GLU A 453 14.80 8.13 -5.51
C GLU A 453 14.69 6.85 -4.67
N ALA A 454 13.98 5.83 -5.18
CA ALA A 454 13.67 4.61 -4.46
C ALA A 454 14.43 3.38 -4.97
N PHE A 455 14.75 3.33 -6.27
CA PHE A 455 15.35 2.15 -6.90
C PHE A 455 16.58 2.51 -7.73
N ALA A 456 17.63 1.71 -7.66
CA ALA A 456 18.80 1.83 -8.54
C ALA A 456 18.45 1.53 -10.01
N LYS A 457 19.22 2.08 -10.96
CA LYS A 457 18.95 1.94 -12.41
C LYS A 457 18.76 0.48 -12.85
N SER A 458 19.59 -0.45 -12.37
CA SER A 458 19.48 -1.88 -12.69
C SER A 458 18.11 -2.44 -12.28
N VAL A 459 17.68 -2.18 -11.05
CA VAL A 459 16.37 -2.60 -10.53
C VAL A 459 15.24 -1.94 -11.32
N ARG A 460 15.35 -0.65 -11.64
CA ARG A 460 14.35 0.05 -12.47
C ARG A 460 14.18 -0.66 -13.82
N GLN A 461 15.27 -0.91 -14.56
CA GLN A 461 15.17 -1.55 -15.87
C GLN A 461 14.66 -3.00 -15.78
N GLN A 462 15.05 -3.75 -14.75
CA GLN A 462 14.52 -5.10 -14.51
C GLN A 462 13.00 -5.08 -14.27
N LEU A 463 12.48 -4.10 -13.51
CA LEU A 463 11.04 -3.93 -13.31
C LEU A 463 10.33 -3.61 -14.64
N PHE A 464 10.90 -2.74 -15.48
CA PHE A 464 10.36 -2.47 -16.83
C PHE A 464 10.26 -3.74 -17.68
N HIS A 465 11.33 -4.53 -17.72
CA HIS A 465 11.36 -5.82 -18.43
C HIS A 465 10.32 -6.80 -17.88
N SER A 466 10.18 -6.89 -16.54
CA SER A 466 9.18 -7.75 -15.89
C SER A 466 7.73 -7.35 -16.20
N TYR A 467 7.49 -6.07 -16.46
CA TYR A 467 6.19 -5.55 -16.88
C TYR A 467 5.98 -5.60 -18.41
N GLY A 468 6.91 -6.20 -19.16
CA GLY A 468 6.85 -6.28 -20.63
C GLY A 468 7.06 -4.94 -21.36
N LEU A 469 7.52 -3.91 -20.63
CA LEU A 469 7.71 -2.56 -21.14
C LEU A 469 9.08 -2.40 -21.81
N ALA A 470 9.21 -1.42 -22.70
CA ALA A 470 10.50 -1.07 -23.27
C ALA A 470 11.41 -0.39 -22.23
N GLU A 471 12.73 -0.47 -22.44
CA GLU A 471 13.71 0.16 -21.56
C GLU A 471 13.48 1.67 -21.44
N CYS A 472 13.49 2.17 -20.21
CA CYS A 472 13.24 3.57 -19.93
C CYS A 472 14.47 4.42 -20.29
N ARG A 473 14.29 5.39 -21.19
CA ARG A 473 15.33 6.32 -21.69
C ARG A 473 15.24 7.73 -21.09
N CYS A 474 14.60 7.89 -19.92
CA CYS A 474 14.53 9.20 -19.26
C CYS A 474 15.92 9.71 -18.81
N ARG A 475 16.03 11.02 -18.55
CA ARG A 475 17.27 11.70 -18.09
C ARG A 475 17.93 10.96 -16.91
N ALA A 476 17.14 10.59 -15.89
CA ALA A 476 17.65 9.84 -14.73
C ALA A 476 18.23 8.46 -15.05
N CYS A 477 17.72 7.79 -16.10
CA CYS A 477 18.24 6.51 -16.55
C CYS A 477 19.44 6.66 -17.49
N GLN A 478 19.47 7.69 -18.34
CA GLN A 478 20.60 7.99 -19.21
C GLN A 478 21.83 8.41 -18.40
N GLU A 479 21.65 9.36 -17.49
CA GLU A 479 22.72 9.93 -16.64
C GLU A 479 23.01 9.07 -15.39
N ASN A 480 22.34 7.93 -15.22
CA ASN A 480 22.51 7.02 -14.08
C ASN A 480 22.43 7.71 -12.71
N TRP A 481 21.37 8.50 -12.50
CA TRP A 481 21.17 9.24 -11.27
C TRP A 481 21.15 8.32 -10.04
N LYS A 482 21.93 8.71 -9.03
CA LYS A 482 21.96 8.09 -7.70
C LYS A 482 21.28 9.04 -6.71
N PRO A 483 20.41 8.54 -5.81
CA PRO A 483 19.83 9.39 -4.78
C PRO A 483 20.91 9.82 -3.79
N VAL A 484 21.22 11.11 -3.76
CA VAL A 484 22.10 11.71 -2.75
C VAL A 484 21.28 12.76 -2.03
N LEU A 485 20.91 12.49 -0.77
CA LEU A 485 20.18 13.45 0.07
C LEU A 485 21.14 14.57 0.50
N GLY A 486 20.65 15.81 0.50
CA GLY A 486 21.41 16.97 0.99
C GLY A 486 21.54 17.04 2.50
N ASP A 487 22.45 17.90 2.95
CA ASP A 487 22.63 18.21 4.36
C ASP A 487 21.39 18.94 4.91
N THR A 488 20.69 18.29 5.82
CA THR A 488 19.48 18.80 6.45
C THR A 488 19.71 20.10 7.22
N GLU A 489 20.91 20.35 7.74
CA GLU A 489 21.22 21.57 8.49
C GLU A 489 21.33 22.83 7.60
N GLU A 490 21.83 22.67 6.38
CA GLU A 490 21.94 23.76 5.41
C GLU A 490 20.56 24.19 4.88
N ILE A 491 19.66 23.23 4.68
CA ILE A 491 18.27 23.47 4.26
C ILE A 491 17.53 24.28 5.34
N CYS A 492 17.70 23.93 6.62
CA CYS A 492 17.13 24.67 7.76
C CYS A 492 17.57 26.13 7.78
N LYS A 493 18.88 26.38 7.65
CA LYS A 493 19.45 27.73 7.63
C LYS A 493 18.90 28.56 6.48
N ASN A 494 18.80 27.96 5.30
CA ASN A 494 18.26 28.64 4.13
C ASN A 494 16.76 28.95 4.29
N LEU A 495 15.99 28.08 4.96
CA LEU A 495 14.54 28.25 5.20
C LEU A 495 14.24 29.27 6.31
N GLY A 496 15.25 29.70 7.07
CA GLY A 496 15.07 30.56 8.25
C GLY A 496 14.45 29.82 9.44
N ILE A 497 14.68 28.51 9.54
CA ILE A 497 14.08 27.63 10.56
C ILE A 497 15.22 27.04 11.43
N ASN A 498 15.09 27.09 12.76
CA ASN A 498 16.10 26.56 13.69
C ASN A 498 16.22 25.03 13.57
N SER A 499 17.37 24.43 13.94
CA SER A 499 17.63 22.97 13.87
C SER A 499 16.65 22.08 14.66
N MET A 500 16.03 22.62 15.73
CA MET A 500 14.92 21.99 16.45
C MET A 500 13.67 21.84 15.56
N GLY A 501 13.47 22.81 14.66
CA GLY A 501 12.34 22.93 13.76
C GLY A 501 12.29 21.87 12.67
N LEU A 502 13.39 21.23 12.25
CA LEU A 502 13.31 20.15 11.24
C LEU A 502 12.87 18.81 11.82
N CYS A 503 13.30 18.49 13.05
CA CYS A 503 12.77 17.34 13.79
C CYS A 503 11.30 17.57 14.17
N ASP A 504 10.89 18.81 14.44
CA ASP A 504 9.49 19.19 14.64
C ASP A 504 8.71 19.14 13.32
N ILE A 505 9.25 19.66 12.22
CA ILE A 505 8.65 19.60 10.88
C ILE A 505 8.51 18.14 10.44
N MET A 506 9.53 17.30 10.56
CA MET A 506 9.44 15.87 10.29
C MET A 506 8.45 15.17 11.23
N ARG A 507 8.41 15.52 12.53
CA ARG A 507 7.38 15.02 13.48
C ARG A 507 5.97 15.50 13.12
N ASN A 508 5.81 16.69 12.57
CA ASN A 508 4.53 17.29 12.18
C ASN A 508 4.07 16.81 10.78
N PHE A 509 5.02 16.49 9.90
CA PHE A 509 4.78 15.72 8.67
C PHE A 509 4.38 14.28 9.00
N ILE A 510 4.97 13.67 10.05
CA ILE A 510 4.49 12.40 10.61
C ILE A 510 3.09 12.59 11.20
N GLY A 511 2.84 13.65 11.97
CA GLY A 511 1.52 13.98 12.52
C GLY A 511 0.48 14.47 11.50
N MET A 512 0.80 14.54 10.20
CA MET A 512 -0.10 14.93 9.10
C MET A 512 -0.85 16.27 9.34
N ASP A 513 -0.18 17.29 9.90
CA ASP A 513 -0.82 18.59 10.16
C ASP A 513 -0.92 19.46 8.89
N ILE A 514 -2.16 19.71 8.46
CA ILE A 514 -2.48 20.49 7.25
C ILE A 514 -2.07 21.95 7.35
N ASN A 515 -2.15 22.58 8.53
CA ASN A 515 -1.84 24.00 8.71
C ASN A 515 -0.35 24.26 8.51
N ILE A 516 0.47 23.32 8.97
CA ILE A 516 1.92 23.38 8.81
C ILE A 516 2.29 23.13 7.34
N ALA A 517 1.62 22.20 6.66
CA ALA A 517 1.81 21.99 5.23
C ALA A 517 1.48 23.25 4.41
N HIS A 518 0.40 23.97 4.73
CA HIS A 518 0.05 25.26 4.12
C HIS A 518 1.10 26.35 4.36
N TYR A 519 1.64 26.42 5.59
CA TYR A 519 2.67 27.40 5.94
C TYR A 519 4.00 27.13 5.23
N LEU A 520 4.42 25.87 5.15
CA LEU A 520 5.73 25.48 4.59
C LEU A 520 5.76 25.47 3.06
N LEU A 521 4.65 25.12 2.40
CA LEU A 521 4.63 24.89 0.96
C LEU A 521 5.13 26.10 0.13
N PRO A 522 4.67 27.35 0.36
CA PRO A 522 5.17 28.50 -0.39
C PRO A 522 6.66 28.77 -0.19
N LEU A 523 7.17 28.54 1.03
CA LEU A 523 8.58 28.71 1.38
C LEU A 523 9.45 27.68 0.64
N LEU A 524 9.01 26.41 0.64
CA LEU A 524 9.68 25.32 -0.05
C LEU A 524 9.71 25.54 -1.56
N ILE A 525 8.59 25.96 -2.17
CA ILE A 525 8.53 26.27 -3.62
C ILE A 525 9.51 27.40 -3.98
N LYS A 526 9.56 28.47 -3.17
CA LYS A 526 10.47 29.60 -3.41
C LYS A 526 11.93 29.18 -3.37
N GLN A 527 12.30 28.27 -2.47
CA GLN A 527 13.66 27.74 -2.42
C GLN A 527 13.95 26.78 -3.54
N TYR A 528 13.01 25.88 -3.85
CA TYR A 528 13.19 24.88 -4.88
C TYR A 528 13.47 25.53 -6.24
N LYS A 529 12.77 26.63 -6.57
CA LYS A 529 13.05 27.43 -7.77
C LYS A 529 14.50 27.93 -7.88
N LYS A 530 15.23 28.11 -6.77
CA LYS A 530 16.63 28.55 -6.78
C LYS A 530 17.62 27.41 -6.99
N CYS A 531 17.23 26.18 -6.66
CA CYS A 531 18.11 25.01 -6.69
C CYS A 531 17.66 23.91 -7.66
N GLU A 532 16.61 24.14 -8.45
CA GLU A 532 16.03 23.14 -9.35
C GLU A 532 17.06 22.53 -10.31
N GLU A 533 17.99 23.33 -10.83
CA GLU A 533 19.04 22.89 -11.75
C GLU A 533 20.07 21.93 -11.10
N MET A 534 20.11 21.85 -9.76
CA MET A 534 21.00 20.97 -9.01
C MET A 534 20.46 19.53 -8.82
N GLU A 535 19.28 19.21 -9.37
CA GLU A 535 18.82 17.81 -9.41
C GLU A 535 19.82 16.93 -10.20
N PRO A 536 20.20 15.74 -9.68
CA PRO A 536 19.55 14.95 -8.62
C PRO A 536 20.15 15.05 -7.20
N VAL A 537 21.06 15.98 -6.93
CA VAL A 537 21.93 15.95 -5.73
C VAL A 537 21.50 16.98 -4.68
N GLY A 538 21.67 16.63 -3.41
CA GLY A 538 21.72 17.62 -2.33
C GLY A 538 20.35 18.17 -1.94
N ASN A 539 20.29 19.50 -1.78
CA ASN A 539 19.15 20.21 -1.21
C ASN A 539 17.91 20.19 -2.14
N ALA A 540 18.11 20.15 -3.46
CA ALA A 540 17.02 20.15 -4.44
C ALA A 540 16.10 18.92 -4.30
N LEU A 541 16.70 17.73 -4.17
CA LEU A 541 15.95 16.47 -4.01
C LEU A 541 15.18 16.45 -2.69
N THR A 542 15.80 16.91 -1.60
CA THR A 542 15.16 16.96 -0.28
C THR A 542 13.98 17.93 -0.27
N ILE A 543 14.13 19.14 -0.83
CA ILE A 543 13.05 20.13 -0.91
C ILE A 543 11.89 19.60 -1.78
N LYS A 544 12.19 18.97 -2.93
CA LYS A 544 11.17 18.35 -3.76
C LYS A 544 10.38 17.26 -3.02
N LYS A 545 11.06 16.42 -2.24
CA LYS A 545 10.39 15.42 -1.39
C LYS A 545 9.44 16.08 -0.39
N LEU A 546 9.86 17.15 0.28
CA LEU A 546 9.02 17.89 1.22
C LEU A 546 7.80 18.52 0.53
N ILE A 547 7.97 19.11 -0.65
CA ILE A 547 6.85 19.65 -1.45
C ILE A 547 5.84 18.54 -1.79
N VAL A 548 6.32 17.39 -2.27
CA VAL A 548 5.47 16.23 -2.55
C VAL A 548 4.73 15.77 -1.29
N HIS A 549 5.41 15.73 -0.14
CA HIS A 549 4.78 15.38 1.14
C HIS A 549 3.70 16.39 1.57
N CYS A 550 3.89 17.70 1.35
CA CYS A 550 2.84 18.70 1.62
C CYS A 550 1.57 18.39 0.80
N TYR A 551 1.72 18.12 -0.50
CA TYR A 551 0.57 17.76 -1.34
C TYR A 551 -0.08 16.44 -0.94
N VAL A 552 0.68 15.49 -0.40
CA VAL A 552 0.12 14.25 0.15
C VAL A 552 -0.72 14.53 1.40
N ILE A 553 -0.27 15.42 2.28
CA ILE A 553 -1.04 15.82 3.47
C ILE A 553 -2.38 16.46 3.08
N PHE A 554 -2.42 17.27 2.03
CA PHE A 554 -3.68 17.90 1.58
C PHE A 554 -4.76 16.90 1.17
N VAL A 555 -4.38 15.66 0.86
CA VAL A 555 -5.31 14.61 0.40
C VAL A 555 -5.40 13.46 1.41
N TYR A 556 -4.96 13.71 2.64
CA TYR A 556 -4.98 12.73 3.73
C TYR A 556 -6.37 12.66 4.38
N ILE A 557 -6.95 11.45 4.43
CA ILE A 557 -8.36 11.27 4.80
C ILE A 557 -8.52 10.75 6.25
N ASN A 558 -7.50 10.11 6.84
CA ASN A 558 -7.61 9.46 8.14
C ASN A 558 -7.14 10.34 9.33
N GLY A 559 -7.89 11.41 9.62
CA GLY A 559 -7.71 12.23 10.83
C GLY A 559 -8.27 11.62 12.12
N LEU A 560 -8.39 10.29 12.23
CA LEU A 560 -8.79 9.65 13.48
C LEU A 560 -7.53 9.36 14.31
N ASP A 561 -7.34 10.18 15.33
CA ASP A 561 -6.43 9.92 16.44
C ASP A 561 -6.68 8.51 17.01
N ASP A 562 -5.79 7.56 16.73
CA ASP A 562 -5.63 6.29 17.50
C ASP A 562 -5.04 6.57 18.91
N ASN A 563 -5.45 7.67 19.53
CA ASN A 563 -4.95 8.14 20.83
C ASN A 563 -5.92 7.84 21.99
N ASP A 564 -6.81 6.86 21.86
CA ASP A 564 -7.60 6.39 23.01
C ASP A 564 -7.00 5.13 23.67
N CYS A 565 -6.56 5.40 24.89
CA CYS A 565 -5.87 4.58 25.87
C CYS A 565 -6.67 3.34 26.29
N CYS A 566 -6.68 2.26 25.49
CA CYS A 566 -7.15 0.93 25.93
C CYS A 566 -6.62 -0.27 25.11
N GLN A 567 -5.66 -0.10 24.20
CA GLN A 567 -5.25 -1.15 23.25
C GLN A 567 -4.06 -2.03 23.65
N SER A 568 -3.39 -1.79 24.78
CA SER A 568 -2.12 -2.50 25.08
C SER A 568 -2.28 -4.00 25.34
N ASP A 569 -3.43 -4.46 25.82
CA ASP A 569 -3.62 -5.88 26.16
C ASP A 569 -4.37 -6.68 25.09
N ARG A 570 -5.29 -6.06 24.35
CA ARG A 570 -5.97 -6.71 23.21
C ARG A 570 -5.12 -6.80 21.96
N TYR A 571 -4.23 -5.84 21.71
CA TYR A 571 -3.26 -5.95 20.61
C TYR A 571 -2.33 -7.16 20.82
N LYS A 572 -1.94 -7.45 22.07
CA LYS A 572 -1.14 -8.64 22.41
C LYS A 572 -1.90 -9.93 22.12
N GLU A 573 -3.20 -9.98 22.39
CA GLU A 573 -4.03 -11.18 22.20
C GLU A 573 -4.33 -11.44 20.71
N VAL A 574 -4.68 -10.40 19.96
CA VAL A 574 -4.89 -10.49 18.50
C VAL A 574 -3.58 -10.82 17.78
N GLN A 575 -2.45 -10.27 18.22
CA GLN A 575 -1.15 -10.60 17.64
C GLN A 575 -0.71 -12.02 17.99
N ARG A 576 -0.98 -12.49 19.21
CA ARG A 576 -0.77 -13.91 19.60
C ARG A 576 -1.63 -14.85 18.75
N LEU A 577 -2.91 -14.53 18.55
CA LEU A 577 -3.83 -15.32 17.72
C LEU A 577 -3.36 -15.36 16.25
N LYS A 578 -3.01 -14.21 15.65
CA LYS A 578 -2.47 -14.15 14.29
C LYS A 578 -1.17 -14.96 14.13
N THR A 579 -0.29 -14.90 15.12
CA THR A 579 0.98 -15.63 15.11
C THR A 579 0.74 -17.14 15.26
N ALA A 580 -0.18 -17.54 16.16
CA ALA A 580 -0.57 -18.94 16.32
C ALA A 580 -1.22 -19.51 15.06
N THR A 581 -2.14 -18.79 14.42
CA THR A 581 -2.76 -19.21 13.15
C THR A 581 -1.72 -19.35 12.03
N ALA A 582 -0.79 -18.39 11.92
CA ALA A 582 0.30 -18.46 10.94
C ALA A 582 1.21 -19.67 11.18
N ILE A 583 1.55 -19.96 12.44
CA ILE A 583 2.36 -21.13 12.81
C ILE A 583 1.59 -22.42 12.50
N SER A 584 0.29 -22.52 12.81
CA SER A 584 -0.53 -23.69 12.47
C SER A 584 -0.54 -23.97 10.96
N ILE A 585 -0.69 -22.92 10.14
CA ILE A 585 -0.65 -23.04 8.67
C ILE A 585 0.73 -23.51 8.22
N GLN A 586 1.81 -22.93 8.74
CA GLN A 586 3.17 -23.33 8.40
C GLN A 586 3.47 -24.78 8.80
N THR A 587 3.04 -25.22 9.99
CA THR A 587 3.15 -26.61 10.43
C THR A 587 2.43 -27.56 9.49
N ALA A 588 1.20 -27.21 9.06
CA ALA A 588 0.43 -28.01 8.12
C ALA A 588 1.11 -28.12 6.75
N ILE A 589 1.64 -27.00 6.24
CA ILE A 589 2.38 -26.96 4.96
C ILE A 589 3.64 -27.82 5.03
N VAL A 590 4.46 -27.68 6.08
CA VAL A 590 5.69 -28.46 6.25
C VAL A 590 5.38 -29.96 6.35
N PHE A 591 4.34 -30.33 7.09
CA PHE A 591 3.89 -31.71 7.18
C PHE A 591 3.45 -32.27 5.82
N GLU A 592 2.68 -31.51 5.05
CA GLU A 592 2.20 -31.94 3.73
C GLU A 592 3.34 -32.06 2.72
N LEU A 593 4.29 -31.12 2.74
CA LEU A 593 5.49 -31.17 1.90
C LEU A 593 6.34 -32.40 2.21
N LEU A 594 6.62 -32.66 3.50
CA LEU A 594 7.38 -33.84 3.91
C LEU A 594 6.62 -35.15 3.58
N SER A 595 5.29 -35.15 3.66
CA SER A 595 4.47 -36.33 3.35
C SER A 595 4.35 -36.63 1.85
N ARG A 596 4.35 -35.60 0.99
CA ARG A 596 4.15 -35.78 -0.47
C ARG A 596 5.45 -35.77 -1.28
N GLN A 597 6.47 -35.05 -0.83
CA GLN A 597 7.71 -34.84 -1.58
C GLN A 597 8.87 -35.70 -1.06
N THR A 598 8.70 -36.37 0.08
CA THR A 598 9.75 -37.19 0.68
C THR A 598 9.17 -38.46 1.29
N ASN A 599 10.03 -39.46 1.51
CA ASN A 599 9.67 -40.72 2.16
C ASN A 599 9.79 -40.63 3.69
N PHE A 600 9.84 -39.41 4.25
CA PHE A 600 10.15 -39.18 5.66
C PHE A 600 9.14 -39.84 6.59
N PHE A 601 7.85 -39.92 6.20
CA PHE A 601 6.78 -40.47 7.04
C PHE A 601 6.42 -41.94 6.73
N ASP A 602 7.08 -42.58 5.77
CA ASP A 602 6.72 -43.94 5.31
C ASP A 602 6.93 -45.01 6.41
N CYS A 603 7.88 -44.77 7.31
CA CYS A 603 8.21 -45.67 8.43
C CYS A 603 7.51 -45.29 9.75
N PHE A 604 6.69 -44.24 9.77
CA PHE A 604 6.08 -43.70 11.00
C PHE A 604 4.58 -44.03 11.07
N GLY A 605 4.14 -44.59 12.20
CA GLY A 605 2.71 -44.76 12.47
C GLY A 605 1.96 -43.44 12.64
N GLU A 606 0.63 -43.46 12.54
CA GLU A 606 -0.22 -42.26 12.64
C GLU A 606 -0.01 -41.48 13.95
N ASP A 607 0.28 -42.16 15.06
CA ASP A 607 0.62 -41.52 16.33
C ASP A 607 1.91 -40.70 16.28
N ALA A 608 2.92 -41.18 15.56
CA ALA A 608 4.18 -40.46 15.40
C ALA A 608 4.01 -39.25 14.46
N LYS A 609 3.17 -39.37 13.43
CA LYS A 609 2.81 -38.24 12.55
C LYS A 609 2.06 -37.14 13.31
N ARG A 610 1.14 -37.51 14.22
CA ARG A 610 0.46 -36.57 15.12
C ARG A 610 1.45 -35.84 16.03
N LYS A 611 2.31 -36.59 16.74
CA LYS A 611 3.35 -36.00 17.60
C LYS A 611 4.31 -35.09 16.85
N PHE A 612 4.63 -35.41 15.60
CA PHE A 612 5.46 -34.55 14.76
C PHE A 612 4.81 -33.18 14.51
N LYS A 613 3.50 -33.13 14.24
CA LYS A 613 2.76 -31.86 14.06
C LYS A 613 2.81 -31.01 15.33
N GLU A 614 2.57 -31.63 16.48
CA GLU A 614 2.63 -30.96 17.80
C GLU A 614 4.04 -30.40 18.07
N LEU A 615 5.08 -31.22 17.85
CA LEU A 615 6.47 -30.80 18.02
C LEU A 615 6.87 -29.70 17.05
N MET A 616 6.46 -29.79 15.78
CA MET A 616 6.76 -28.78 14.77
C MET A 616 6.08 -27.45 15.07
N PHE A 617 4.83 -27.48 15.52
CA PHE A 617 4.13 -26.29 16.01
C PHE A 617 4.90 -25.63 17.16
N LEU A 618 5.28 -26.42 18.16
CA LEU A 618 6.06 -25.95 19.32
C LEU A 618 7.43 -25.38 18.91
N HIS A 619 8.14 -26.04 18.00
CA HIS A 619 9.44 -25.56 17.52
C HIS A 619 9.33 -24.27 16.70
N LEU A 620 8.28 -24.11 15.90
CA LEU A 620 8.01 -22.87 15.18
C LEU A 620 7.65 -21.72 16.14
N GLU A 621 6.92 -22.02 17.22
CA GLU A 621 6.64 -21.05 18.28
C GLU A 621 7.93 -20.61 18.98
N ILE A 622 8.77 -21.56 19.40
CA ILE A 622 10.07 -21.28 20.03
C ILE A 622 10.97 -20.44 19.12
N THR A 623 11.06 -20.78 17.84
CA THR A 623 11.90 -20.06 16.87
C THR A 623 11.35 -18.67 16.57
N SER A 624 10.04 -18.48 16.45
CA SER A 624 9.44 -17.16 16.22
C SER A 624 9.79 -16.14 17.31
N SER A 625 9.92 -16.60 18.55
CA SER A 625 10.19 -15.73 19.72
C SER A 625 11.68 -15.59 20.06
N ASN A 626 12.49 -16.62 19.76
CA ASN A 626 13.88 -16.71 20.21
C ASN A 626 14.94 -16.76 19.10
N ALA A 627 14.54 -16.88 17.84
CA ALA A 627 15.50 -16.86 16.74
C ALA A 627 16.11 -15.46 16.61
N VAL A 628 17.44 -15.43 16.54
CA VAL A 628 18.23 -14.22 16.35
C VAL A 628 18.71 -14.19 14.90
N LYS A 629 18.49 -13.07 14.23
CA LYS A 629 19.04 -12.82 12.88
C LYS A 629 20.57 -12.75 12.96
N ILE A 630 21.23 -13.58 12.17
CA ILE A 630 22.68 -13.60 12.02
C ILE A 630 23.02 -12.67 10.87
N TYR A 631 23.76 -11.60 11.17
CA TYR A 631 24.10 -10.56 10.21
C TYR A 631 25.61 -10.41 10.07
N GLU A 632 26.04 -10.12 8.85
CA GLU A 632 27.39 -9.72 8.49
C GLU A 632 27.37 -8.26 8.03
N TYR A 633 28.47 -7.54 8.25
CA TYR A 633 28.63 -6.18 7.75
C TYR A 633 29.30 -6.23 6.38
N THR A 634 28.69 -5.63 5.37
CA THR A 634 29.24 -5.52 4.02
C THR A 634 29.54 -4.07 3.70
N HIS A 635 30.62 -3.83 2.95
CA HIS A 635 31.04 -2.48 2.59
C HIS A 635 30.64 -2.14 1.15
N ASN A 636 29.94 -1.03 0.98
CA ASN A 636 29.89 -0.26 -0.26
C ASN A 636 30.42 1.13 0.05
N SER A 637 31.28 1.65 -0.83
CA SER A 637 32.17 2.84 -0.75
C SER A 637 31.94 4.00 0.26
N ASN A 638 30.77 4.17 0.89
CA ASN A 638 30.51 5.20 1.90
C ASN A 638 29.64 4.75 3.11
N PHE A 639 29.15 3.50 3.18
CA PHE A 639 28.30 3.03 4.30
C PHE A 639 28.52 1.54 4.63
N SER A 640 28.37 1.18 5.91
CA SER A 640 28.31 -0.22 6.36
C SER A 640 26.87 -0.74 6.28
N GLU A 641 26.59 -1.62 5.32
CA GLU A 641 25.29 -2.29 5.20
C GLU A 641 25.32 -3.63 5.93
N THR A 642 24.35 -3.88 6.82
CA THR A 642 24.17 -5.19 7.45
C THR A 642 23.38 -6.13 6.53
N THR A 643 24.00 -7.19 6.05
CA THR A 643 23.31 -8.25 5.31
C THR A 643 22.95 -9.38 6.27
N ASN A 644 21.65 -9.65 6.40
CA ASN A 644 21.16 -10.83 7.11
C ASN A 644 21.28 -12.05 6.21
N TYR A 645 22.00 -13.09 6.65
CA TYR A 645 22.20 -14.31 5.87
C TYR A 645 21.72 -15.58 6.59
N GLY A 646 21.24 -15.47 7.85
CA GLY A 646 20.76 -16.62 8.59
C GLY A 646 19.95 -16.30 9.85
N LEU A 647 19.35 -17.33 10.43
CA LEU A 647 18.64 -17.28 11.71
C LEU A 647 19.22 -18.38 12.61
N GLY A 648 19.50 -18.05 13.87
CA GLY A 648 20.01 -19.00 14.85
C GLY A 648 19.28 -18.89 16.18
N VAL A 649 19.02 -20.03 16.83
CA VAL A 649 18.50 -20.07 18.20
C VAL A 649 19.68 -20.25 19.16
N TYR A 650 19.85 -19.30 20.07
CA TYR A 650 20.93 -19.30 21.05
C TYR A 650 20.30 -19.36 22.45
N SER A 651 20.24 -20.57 23.02
CA SER A 651 19.58 -20.83 24.32
C SER A 651 20.19 -19.99 25.44
N PHE A 652 21.52 -19.90 25.52
CA PHE A 652 22.21 -19.10 26.52
C PHE A 652 21.98 -17.58 26.34
N PHE A 653 22.01 -17.08 25.10
CA PHE A 653 21.69 -15.68 24.81
C PHE A 653 20.24 -15.33 25.20
N SER A 654 19.34 -16.31 25.13
CA SER A 654 17.93 -16.10 25.45
C SER A 654 17.69 -15.72 26.91
N LEU A 655 18.63 -16.04 27.81
CA LEU A 655 18.61 -15.68 29.23
C LEU A 655 18.95 -14.20 29.49
N PHE A 656 19.55 -13.50 28.52
CA PHE A 656 19.90 -12.09 28.70
C PHE A 656 18.67 -11.19 28.50
N THR A 657 18.47 -10.28 29.44
CA THR A 657 17.37 -9.31 29.41
C THR A 657 17.72 -8.10 28.55
N HIS A 658 16.70 -7.48 27.96
CA HIS A 658 16.89 -6.28 27.16
C HIS A 658 17.22 -5.07 28.05
N SER A 659 18.25 -4.30 27.68
CA SER A 659 18.45 -2.94 28.16
C SER A 659 18.74 -1.99 27.01
N CYS A 660 18.14 -0.80 27.05
CA CYS A 660 18.44 0.26 26.08
C CYS A 660 19.87 0.80 26.23
N CYS A 661 20.50 0.59 27.39
CA CYS A 661 21.91 0.85 27.72
C CYS A 661 22.61 -0.48 28.08
N ALA A 662 22.71 -1.38 27.11
CA ALA A 662 23.32 -2.69 27.31
C ALA A 662 24.80 -2.58 27.73
N ASN A 663 25.21 -3.40 28.71
CA ASN A 663 26.61 -3.56 29.12
C ASN A 663 27.31 -4.72 28.37
N VAL A 664 26.54 -5.53 27.63
CA VAL A 664 27.03 -6.60 26.77
C VAL A 664 26.54 -6.38 25.33
N MET A 665 27.44 -6.49 24.37
CA MET A 665 27.12 -6.52 22.94
C MET A 665 27.28 -7.91 22.35
N LYS A 666 26.56 -8.17 21.26
CA LYS A 666 26.65 -9.40 20.48
C LYS A 666 27.33 -9.14 19.14
N THR A 667 28.25 -10.02 18.78
CA THR A 667 28.90 -10.10 17.47
C THR A 667 28.80 -11.54 16.96
N PHE A 668 28.81 -11.73 15.65
CA PHE A 668 28.74 -13.06 15.04
C PHE A 668 30.05 -13.40 14.34
N HIS A 669 30.54 -14.63 14.56
CA HIS A 669 31.63 -15.25 13.83
C HIS A 669 31.08 -16.47 13.11
N GLY A 670 30.57 -16.28 11.88
CA GLY A 670 29.77 -17.30 11.21
C GLY A 670 28.48 -17.57 12.02
N CYS A 671 28.22 -18.82 12.39
CA CYS A 671 27.10 -19.18 13.25
C CYS A 671 27.39 -19.01 14.76
N THR A 672 28.62 -18.71 15.16
CA THR A 672 28.99 -18.56 16.57
C THR A 672 28.70 -17.14 17.06
N MET A 673 27.85 -17.00 18.08
CA MET A 673 27.60 -15.72 18.75
C MET A 673 28.66 -15.49 19.83
N VAL A 674 29.36 -14.37 19.74
CA VAL A 674 30.30 -13.90 20.76
C VAL A 674 29.70 -12.72 21.49
N LEU A 675 29.58 -12.85 22.81
CA LEU A 675 29.10 -11.80 23.71
C LEU A 675 30.31 -11.10 24.35
N ARG A 676 30.39 -9.78 24.20
CA ARG A 676 31.51 -8.97 24.73
C ARG A 676 30.98 -7.91 25.66
N ALA A 677 31.64 -7.75 26.82
CA ALA A 677 31.37 -6.63 27.70
C ALA A 677 31.82 -5.32 27.05
N VAL A 678 30.93 -4.33 27.07
CA VAL A 678 31.18 -2.96 26.56
C VAL A 678 31.46 -1.99 27.71
N ASN A 679 30.97 -2.32 28.91
CA ASN A 679 31.21 -1.59 30.15
C ASN A 679 31.83 -2.51 31.20
N THR A 680 32.39 -1.94 32.26
CA THR A 680 32.78 -2.67 33.46
C THR A 680 31.54 -3.24 34.13
N ILE A 681 31.43 -4.58 34.19
CA ILE A 681 30.36 -5.28 34.90
C ILE A 681 30.91 -5.68 36.28
N ARG A 682 30.38 -5.10 37.36
CA ARG A 682 30.90 -5.38 38.72
C ARG A 682 30.40 -6.74 39.19
N ARG A 683 31.10 -7.31 40.18
CA ARG A 683 30.72 -8.60 40.76
C ARG A 683 29.30 -8.49 41.36
N GLY A 684 28.37 -9.32 40.88
CA GLY A 684 26.97 -9.33 41.30
C GLY A 684 26.02 -8.54 40.39
N ASP A 685 26.53 -7.78 39.43
CA ASP A 685 25.70 -7.04 38.49
C ASP A 685 25.10 -7.94 37.41
N GLN A 686 23.89 -7.61 36.95
CA GLN A 686 23.23 -8.30 35.86
C GLN A 686 23.83 -7.93 34.49
N CYS A 687 23.99 -8.93 33.63
CA CYS A 687 24.36 -8.73 32.23
C CYS A 687 23.13 -8.43 31.36
N PHE A 688 23.15 -7.30 30.68
CA PHE A 688 22.09 -6.83 29.78
C PHE A 688 22.58 -6.77 28.34
N VAL A 689 21.72 -7.15 27.41
CA VAL A 689 21.99 -7.07 25.96
C VAL A 689 20.96 -6.19 25.28
N ASN A 690 21.31 -5.69 24.10
CA ASN A 690 20.30 -5.15 23.21
C ASN A 690 19.71 -6.26 22.32
N ARG A 691 18.55 -6.78 22.74
CA ARG A 691 17.81 -7.80 21.97
C ARG A 691 17.15 -7.25 20.70
N TYR A 692 16.53 -6.07 20.77
CA TYR A 692 15.58 -5.56 19.77
C TYR A 692 16.12 -4.42 18.89
N GLY A 693 17.40 -4.05 19.02
CA GLY A 693 18.00 -2.93 18.29
C GLY A 693 17.63 -1.55 18.85
N ILE A 694 16.82 -1.50 19.91
CA ILE A 694 16.37 -0.26 20.56
C ILE A 694 17.48 0.25 21.50
N ARG A 695 18.14 1.36 21.16
CA ARG A 695 19.21 1.99 21.97
C ARG A 695 18.82 3.39 22.42
N TYR A 696 19.23 3.79 23.62
CA TYR A 696 19.04 5.19 24.07
C TYR A 696 19.83 6.19 23.22
N GLU A 697 20.92 5.72 22.62
CA GLU A 697 21.82 6.52 21.76
C GLU A 697 21.19 6.88 20.41
N ALA A 698 20.16 6.14 19.99
CA ALA A 698 19.51 6.27 18.68
C ALA A 698 18.06 6.76 18.80
N PHE A 699 17.37 6.46 19.91
CA PHE A 699 15.94 6.74 20.08
C PHE A 699 15.66 7.39 21.44
N ALA A 700 14.83 8.44 21.43
CA ALA A 700 14.31 9.08 22.64
C ALA A 700 13.43 8.13 23.47
N LYS A 701 13.28 8.38 24.78
CA LYS A 701 12.51 7.50 25.69
C LYS A 701 11.10 7.22 25.20
N SER A 702 10.36 8.23 24.72
CA SER A 702 9.00 8.07 24.19
C SER A 702 8.96 7.08 23.03
N VAL A 703 9.85 7.25 22.06
CA VAL A 703 9.99 6.36 20.89
C VAL A 703 10.40 4.95 21.31
N ARG A 704 11.33 4.83 22.28
CA ARG A 704 11.73 3.51 22.82
C ARG A 704 10.53 2.77 23.40
N GLN A 705 9.74 3.42 24.26
CA GLN A 705 8.56 2.78 24.88
C GLN A 705 7.47 2.46 23.86
N GLN A 706 7.22 3.34 22.88
CA GLN A 706 6.31 3.05 21.76
C GLN A 706 6.76 1.83 20.95
N LEU A 707 8.07 1.69 20.68
CA LEU A 707 8.61 0.51 20.01
C LEU A 707 8.41 -0.77 20.84
N PHE A 708 8.60 -0.72 22.16
CA PHE A 708 8.27 -1.86 23.06
C PHE A 708 6.79 -2.24 22.96
N HIS A 709 5.88 -1.26 23.04
CA HIS A 709 4.44 -1.47 22.89
C HIS A 709 4.09 -2.06 21.50
N SER A 710 4.70 -1.55 20.43
CA SER A 710 4.47 -2.05 19.06
C SER A 710 4.94 -3.50 18.86
N TYR A 711 6.00 -3.92 19.57
CA TYR A 711 6.51 -5.28 19.58
C TYR A 711 5.77 -6.19 20.58
N GLY A 712 4.72 -5.68 21.26
CA GLY A 712 3.95 -6.43 22.25
C GLY A 712 4.72 -6.72 23.54
N LEU A 713 5.81 -6.00 23.79
CA LEU A 713 6.69 -6.18 24.94
C LEU A 713 6.31 -5.21 26.07
N ALA A 714 6.58 -5.60 27.31
CA ALA A 714 6.42 -4.72 28.46
C ALA A 714 7.36 -3.51 28.37
N GLU A 715 6.96 -2.40 28.98
CA GLU A 715 7.77 -1.19 29.05
C GLU A 715 9.14 -1.46 29.64
N CYS A 716 10.18 -0.94 28.97
CA CYS A 716 11.54 -1.17 29.42
C CYS A 716 11.83 -0.29 30.65
N ARG A 717 12.18 -0.94 31.76
CA ARG A 717 12.52 -0.30 33.05
C ARG A 717 14.04 -0.16 33.27
N CYS A 718 14.85 -0.17 32.21
CA CYS A 718 16.30 -0.01 32.36
C CYS A 718 16.67 1.39 32.87
N ARG A 719 17.89 1.55 33.41
CA ARG A 719 18.42 2.83 33.94
C ARG A 719 18.22 3.99 32.96
N ALA A 720 18.55 3.78 31.68
CA ALA A 720 18.38 4.79 30.62
C ALA A 720 16.91 5.18 30.34
N CYS A 721 15.95 4.32 30.65
CA CYS A 721 14.51 4.63 30.56
C CYS A 721 14.00 5.30 31.83
N GLN A 722 14.46 4.87 33.00
CA GLN A 722 14.07 5.45 34.30
C GLN A 722 14.54 6.91 34.40
N GLU A 723 15.81 7.16 34.10
CA GLU A 723 16.45 8.47 34.20
C GLU A 723 16.26 9.36 32.94
N ASN A 724 15.47 8.90 31.96
CA ASN A 724 15.17 9.63 30.71
C ASN A 724 16.42 10.14 29.96
N TRP A 725 17.38 9.24 29.74
CA TRP A 725 18.63 9.58 29.05
C TRP A 725 18.37 10.09 27.61
N LYS A 726 19.02 11.21 27.27
CA LYS A 726 19.02 11.82 25.93
C LYS A 726 20.37 11.61 25.26
N PRO A 727 20.43 11.40 23.93
CA PRO A 727 21.70 11.30 23.23
C PRO A 727 22.35 12.69 23.17
N VAL A 728 23.41 12.91 23.94
CA VAL A 728 24.23 14.12 23.88
C VAL A 728 25.64 13.70 23.48
N LEU A 729 26.04 14.04 22.25
CA LEU A 729 27.39 13.78 21.75
C LEU A 729 28.40 14.69 22.47
N GLY A 730 29.61 14.17 22.73
CA GLY A 730 30.69 14.91 23.38
C GLY A 730 31.51 15.76 22.45
N ASP A 731 32.36 16.59 23.03
CA ASP A 731 33.31 17.43 22.30
C ASP A 731 34.39 16.55 21.64
N THR A 732 34.36 16.51 20.31
CA THR A 732 35.20 15.62 19.50
C THR A 732 36.68 16.04 19.53
N GLU A 733 36.98 17.31 19.78
CA GLU A 733 38.36 17.82 19.86
C GLU A 733 39.05 17.38 21.15
N GLU A 734 38.32 17.36 22.26
CA GLU A 734 38.83 16.93 23.57
C GLU A 734 39.17 15.42 23.57
N ILE A 735 38.35 14.60 22.90
CA ILE A 735 38.57 13.16 22.76
C ILE A 735 39.82 12.87 21.94
N CYS A 736 40.00 13.55 20.81
CA CYS A 736 41.19 13.40 19.95
C CYS A 736 42.48 13.79 20.68
N LYS A 737 42.46 14.90 21.44
CA LYS A 737 43.58 15.37 22.26
C LYS A 737 43.95 14.38 23.37
N ASN A 738 42.95 13.81 24.04
CA ASN A 738 43.15 12.83 25.12
C ASN A 738 43.62 11.45 24.61
N LEU A 739 43.32 11.10 23.35
CA LEU A 739 43.83 9.89 22.70
C LEU A 739 45.28 10.05 22.17
N GLY A 740 45.84 11.27 22.20
CA GLY A 740 47.20 11.56 21.72
C GLY A 740 47.34 11.55 20.19
N ILE A 741 46.22 11.67 19.46
CA ILE A 741 46.17 11.57 18.00
C ILE A 741 46.17 12.99 17.42
N ASN A 742 47.35 13.61 17.34
CA ASN A 742 47.49 14.99 16.86
C ASN A 742 47.54 15.13 15.31
N SER A 743 47.38 14.05 14.54
CA SER A 743 47.47 14.09 13.06
C SER A 743 46.40 13.29 12.28
N MET A 744 45.41 12.70 12.96
CA MET A 744 44.21 12.12 12.31
C MET A 744 42.97 12.64 13.04
N GLY A 745 42.13 13.39 12.33
CA GLY A 745 40.88 13.89 12.91
C GLY A 745 39.90 12.74 13.21
N LEU A 746 38.89 13.00 14.04
CA LEU A 746 37.80 12.03 14.30
C LEU A 746 37.14 11.56 12.98
N CYS A 747 37.10 12.42 11.96
CA CYS A 747 36.65 12.07 10.61
C CYS A 747 37.54 11.03 9.90
N ASP A 748 38.85 11.04 10.11
CA ASP A 748 39.76 10.04 9.52
C ASP A 748 39.65 8.72 10.27
N ILE A 749 39.51 8.78 11.60
CA ILE A 749 39.22 7.61 12.44
C ILE A 749 37.87 6.99 12.03
N MET A 750 36.82 7.79 11.85
CA MET A 750 35.53 7.33 11.36
C MET A 750 35.61 6.79 9.93
N ARG A 751 36.36 7.43 9.01
CA ARG A 751 36.60 6.89 7.66
C ARG A 751 37.32 5.53 7.70
N ASN A 752 38.27 5.34 8.59
CA ASN A 752 38.99 4.06 8.76
C ASN A 752 38.11 2.99 9.44
N PHE A 753 37.25 3.38 10.39
CA PHE A 753 36.23 2.50 10.95
C PHE A 753 35.16 2.13 9.91
N ILE A 754 34.79 3.05 9.02
CA ILE A 754 33.92 2.80 7.88
C ILE A 754 34.61 1.83 6.90
N GLY A 755 35.90 2.01 6.64
CA GLY A 755 36.73 1.09 5.84
C GLY A 755 37.05 -0.25 6.51
N MET A 756 36.59 -0.49 7.74
CA MET A 756 36.80 -1.72 8.53
C MET A 756 38.28 -2.16 8.67
N ASP A 757 39.20 -1.21 8.89
CA ASP A 757 40.62 -1.54 9.09
C ASP A 757 40.88 -2.23 10.45
N ILE A 758 41.23 -3.51 10.39
CA ILE A 758 41.49 -4.37 11.56
C ILE A 758 42.75 -3.91 12.34
N ASN A 759 43.78 -3.43 11.66
CA ASN A 759 45.05 -3.04 12.30
C ASN A 759 44.86 -1.77 13.14
N ILE A 760 44.11 -0.81 12.60
CA ILE A 760 43.74 0.42 13.31
C ILE A 760 42.82 0.10 14.50
N ALA A 761 41.85 -0.79 14.31
CA ALA A 761 40.98 -1.22 15.41
C ALA A 761 41.76 -1.90 16.55
N HIS A 762 42.78 -2.72 16.24
CA HIS A 762 43.68 -3.32 17.23
C HIS A 762 44.53 -2.30 17.99
N TYR A 763 45.02 -1.27 17.30
CA TYR A 763 45.79 -0.19 17.91
C TYR A 763 44.93 0.70 18.83
N LEU A 764 43.72 1.07 18.38
CA LEU A 764 42.85 2.01 19.08
C LEU A 764 42.12 1.39 20.29
N LEU A 765 41.76 0.11 20.24
CA LEU A 765 40.91 -0.50 21.27
C LEU A 765 41.50 -0.37 22.71
N PRO A 766 42.78 -0.70 22.99
CA PRO A 766 43.34 -0.56 24.33
C PRO A 766 43.35 0.88 24.85
N LEU A 767 43.59 1.85 23.95
CA LEU A 767 43.58 3.28 24.27
C LEU A 767 42.16 3.77 24.61
N LEU A 768 41.18 3.37 23.80
CA LEU A 768 39.76 3.69 24.02
C LEU A 768 39.25 3.09 25.33
N ILE A 769 39.60 1.83 25.65
CA ILE A 769 39.23 1.20 26.93
C ILE A 769 39.84 1.96 28.12
N LYS A 770 41.11 2.36 28.04
CA LYS A 770 41.78 3.12 29.11
C LYS A 770 41.14 4.48 29.35
N GLN A 771 40.75 5.18 28.29
CA GLN A 771 40.03 6.46 28.38
C GLN A 771 38.61 6.26 28.89
N TYR A 772 37.89 5.25 28.39
CA TYR A 772 36.53 4.93 28.82
C TYR A 772 36.44 4.67 30.33
N LYS A 773 37.39 3.91 30.90
CA LYS A 773 37.46 3.66 32.35
C LYS A 773 37.54 4.92 33.21
N LYS A 774 38.04 6.04 32.68
CA LYS A 774 38.15 7.32 33.42
C LYS A 774 36.84 8.11 33.40
N CYS A 775 36.00 7.91 32.38
CA CYS A 775 34.76 8.67 32.18
C CYS A 775 33.50 7.79 32.23
N GLU A 776 33.62 6.50 32.59
CA GLU A 776 32.51 5.54 32.59
C GLU A 776 31.34 5.98 33.50
N GLU A 777 31.64 6.63 34.64
CA GLU A 777 30.63 7.13 35.58
C GLU A 777 29.87 8.37 35.05
N MET A 778 30.32 8.97 33.95
CA MET A 778 29.71 10.15 33.32
C MET A 778 28.67 9.79 32.23
N GLU A 779 28.39 8.51 31.97
CA GLU A 779 27.25 8.11 31.13
C GLU A 779 25.93 8.66 31.71
N PRO A 780 25.05 9.30 30.90
CA PRO A 780 24.95 9.21 29.43
C PRO A 780 25.57 10.36 28.61
N VAL A 781 26.35 11.27 29.21
CA VAL A 781 26.69 12.56 28.57
C VAL A 781 28.09 12.55 27.95
N GLY A 782 28.22 13.18 26.77
CA GLY A 782 29.48 13.70 26.28
C GLY A 782 30.48 12.64 25.78
N ASN A 783 31.72 12.70 26.30
CA ASN A 783 32.86 11.94 25.79
C ASN A 783 32.73 10.43 26.06
N ALA A 784 32.08 10.04 27.16
CA ALA A 784 31.88 8.63 27.52
C ALA A 784 31.06 7.86 26.47
N LEU A 785 29.94 8.42 26.03
CA LEU A 785 29.09 7.84 24.98
C LEU A 785 29.84 7.70 23.65
N THR A 786 30.62 8.70 23.30
CA THR A 786 31.36 8.74 22.03
C THR A 786 32.48 7.69 22.01
N ILE A 787 33.25 7.58 23.10
CA ILE A 787 34.29 6.55 23.27
C ILE A 787 33.67 5.14 23.25
N LYS A 788 32.53 4.95 23.92
CA LYS A 788 31.79 3.68 23.91
C LYS A 788 31.37 3.25 22.51
N LYS A 789 30.85 4.18 21.70
CA LYS A 789 30.51 3.91 20.30
C LYS A 789 31.74 3.43 19.51
N LEU A 790 32.89 4.07 19.68
CA LEU A 790 34.13 3.68 19.01
C LEU A 790 34.59 2.27 19.44
N ILE A 791 34.48 1.93 20.73
CA ILE A 791 34.76 0.57 21.24
C ILE A 791 33.84 -0.47 20.59
N VAL A 792 32.54 -0.18 20.49
CA VAL A 792 31.57 -1.05 19.82
C VAL A 792 31.93 -1.25 18.35
N HIS A 793 32.36 -0.19 17.65
CA HIS A 793 32.83 -0.28 16.26
C HIS A 793 34.08 -1.16 16.11
N CYS A 794 35.08 -1.05 17.01
CA CYS A 794 36.23 -1.96 17.04
C CYS A 794 35.78 -3.43 17.14
N TYR A 795 34.86 -3.73 18.06
CA TYR A 795 34.36 -5.09 18.26
C TYR A 795 33.56 -5.61 17.06
N VAL A 796 32.83 -4.75 16.36
CA VAL A 796 32.16 -5.09 15.10
C VAL A 796 33.19 -5.47 14.02
N ILE A 797 34.28 -4.72 13.88
CA ILE A 797 35.35 -5.02 12.92
C ILE A 797 35.97 -6.39 13.21
N PHE A 798 36.30 -6.69 14.47
CA PHE A 798 36.81 -8.02 14.85
C PHE A 798 35.81 -9.17 14.65
N GLY A 799 34.51 -8.86 14.53
CA GLY A 799 33.45 -9.81 14.22
C GLY A 799 33.45 -10.27 12.76
N ASN A 800 34.00 -9.46 11.84
CA ASN A 800 33.75 -9.62 10.42
C ASN A 800 34.85 -10.43 9.72
N LYS A 801 34.61 -11.73 9.50
CA LYS A 801 35.63 -12.65 8.93
C LYS A 801 35.85 -12.52 7.42
N LYS A 802 35.02 -11.79 6.67
CA LYS A 802 35.14 -11.65 5.21
C LYS A 802 36.35 -10.82 4.75
N MET A 803 37.10 -10.25 5.69
CA MET A 803 38.26 -9.37 5.50
C MET A 803 39.56 -9.98 6.08
N LEU A 804 39.51 -11.20 6.62
CA LEU A 804 40.67 -12.06 6.90
C LEU A 804 40.80 -13.07 5.76
#